data_AF-A0A814CZ31-F1
#
_entry.id   AF-A0A814CZ31-F1
#
_cell.length_a   1.000
_cell.length_b   1.000
_cell.length_c   1.000
_cell.angle_alpha   90.00
_cell.angle_beta   90.00
_cell.angle_gamma   90.00
#
_symmetry.space_group_name_H-M   'P 1'
#
loop_
_entity.id
_entity.type
_entity.pdbx_description
1 polymer ?
#
loop_
_entity_poly.entity_id
_entity_poly.type
_entity_poly.pdbx_seq_one_letter_code
_entity_poly.pdbx_strand_id
1 'polypeptide(L)'
;MSRSMRIAVCGAGPSGLSQLHAFESARKNGYPIPDIVCFEKQTDFGGQWNYSWRTGFDEYSEPIHSSMYHNLWTNLPKECFEFVDYSFGEHFGQPLTSFPPRTVLLDYIRGYAERNNVRQYIRFNTVIRWISYSDEKQKFHVVVKDLRKDETRSEEFDYVIIATGHFSTPNVPYFDGIETFPGRILHSHDFRFAQDFIGQHVLIVGNGYSAEDIALQLYKYGVKSVMLSYRTRPNGFKWPHEVKEVPLLVRIDKENVYFRDGSSYKVNAIIFCTGYVHHFPFLDDNLRLKSTNCLYPPDLYKTIVWVHQPRLLYLGMQRFTLSFNVTNAQACKKENSVSGRPIVAAGEVGLDESSRFSMLDQKLVLEHQIIIARETGLPLILHCRGHSLFRPLFDYMSSLLPSNHPIQCSLTINTELWFIPLDIVTILSTALTVGVAILILLIILIDKTCHTVPMMLIANSCLAELICASDSLGMSILTLRNDLQQIPYPDSMCIFRGYLSYASCAVMNYSFLLQAIYRYVIVVYPNYLIFQSTRFQLFFICVTWTFGFVYPIGFMSNGNITYDVDNQICQIPLGLSFSMIFVAFCIYTIPISIIILVYFKLVRYVKTMSNLVTPVNTLIRARRELNMFRRIVILVTILVILGIPYITFICMSFFTSPPKYHLRIACSAVYVSLACMIIALFQLTPPLKISIMKLINGRLNKITPTVAFTIGKTNA
;
A
#
# COMPACT_ATOMS: atom_id res chain seq x y z
N MET A 1 -19.75 45.59 -28.69
CA MET A 1 -19.95 44.44 -27.78
C MET A 1 -18.99 43.34 -28.22
N SER A 2 -18.02 42.98 -27.38
CA SER A 2 -17.16 41.82 -27.65
C SER A 2 -18.05 40.57 -27.73
N ARG A 3 -17.99 39.83 -28.85
CA ARG A 3 -18.80 38.62 -29.07
C ARG A 3 -18.32 37.55 -28.07
N SER A 4 -19.22 37.01 -27.25
CA SER A 4 -18.89 35.94 -26.31
C SER A 4 -18.38 34.71 -27.07
N MET A 5 -17.27 34.14 -26.60
CA MET A 5 -16.67 32.92 -27.13
C MET A 5 -17.66 31.75 -26.98
N ARG A 6 -17.74 30.85 -27.96
CA ARG A 6 -18.64 29.68 -27.95
C ARG A 6 -17.84 28.37 -27.92
N ILE A 7 -18.26 27.42 -27.08
CA ILE A 7 -17.61 26.11 -26.94
C ILE A 7 -18.62 24.99 -27.16
N ALA A 8 -18.28 24.04 -28.03
CA ALA A 8 -19.04 22.80 -28.20
C ALA A 8 -18.43 21.67 -27.33
N VAL A 9 -19.26 21.00 -26.54
CA VAL A 9 -18.92 19.77 -25.82
C VAL A 9 -19.63 18.59 -26.48
N CYS A 10 -18.90 17.54 -26.84
CA CYS A 10 -19.42 16.42 -27.61
C CYS A 10 -19.58 15.20 -26.70
N GLY A 11 -20.80 14.94 -26.24
CA GLY A 11 -21.15 13.86 -25.31
C GLY A 11 -21.40 14.35 -23.88
N ALA A 12 -22.44 13.81 -23.24
CA ALA A 12 -22.86 14.05 -21.87
C ALA A 12 -22.74 12.79 -20.98
N GLY A 13 -21.75 11.94 -21.30
CA GLY A 13 -21.24 10.95 -20.36
C GLY A 13 -20.45 11.60 -19.21
N PRO A 14 -19.86 10.81 -18.30
CA PRO A 14 -19.10 11.33 -17.16
C PRO A 14 -18.07 12.40 -17.57
N SER A 15 -17.38 12.18 -18.70
CA SER A 15 -16.39 13.13 -19.19
C SER A 15 -16.93 14.50 -19.59
N GLY A 16 -18.06 14.52 -20.30
CA GLY A 16 -18.73 15.76 -20.66
C GLY A 16 -19.35 16.44 -19.43
N LEU A 17 -19.94 15.68 -18.52
CA LEU A 17 -20.50 16.19 -17.27
C LEU A 17 -19.45 16.88 -16.41
N SER A 18 -18.27 16.28 -16.25
CA SER A 18 -17.11 16.90 -15.58
C SER A 18 -16.76 18.26 -16.20
N GLN A 19 -16.74 18.34 -17.54
CA GLN A 19 -16.41 19.58 -18.24
C GLN A 19 -17.47 20.66 -18.06
N LEU A 20 -18.75 20.29 -18.11
CA LEU A 20 -19.86 21.22 -17.87
C LEU A 20 -19.86 21.71 -16.42
N HIS A 21 -19.58 20.82 -15.47
CA HIS A 21 -19.44 21.18 -14.07
C HIS A 21 -18.29 22.19 -13.87
N ALA A 22 -17.13 21.97 -14.50
CA ALA A 22 -16.00 22.91 -14.39
C ALA A 22 -16.38 24.33 -14.87
N PHE A 23 -17.11 24.44 -15.99
CA PHE A 23 -17.63 25.74 -16.43
C PHE A 23 -18.64 26.34 -15.43
N GLU A 24 -19.57 25.53 -14.94
CA GLU A 24 -20.56 26.01 -13.98
C GLU A 24 -19.93 26.46 -12.64
N SER A 25 -18.92 25.73 -12.15
CA SER A 25 -18.14 26.09 -10.97
C SER A 25 -17.50 27.47 -11.16
N ALA A 26 -16.82 27.68 -12.30
CA ALA A 26 -16.23 28.97 -12.63
C ALA A 26 -17.28 30.10 -12.66
N ARG A 27 -18.45 29.85 -13.26
CA ARG A 27 -19.57 30.80 -13.28
C ARG A 27 -20.06 31.15 -11.88
N LYS A 28 -20.24 30.15 -11.00
CA LYS A 28 -20.66 30.33 -9.60
C LYS A 28 -19.62 31.11 -8.79
N ASN A 29 -18.34 30.96 -9.13
CA ASN A 29 -17.22 31.70 -8.53
C ASN A 29 -17.03 33.11 -9.12
N GLY A 30 -17.96 33.58 -9.98
CA GLY A 30 -17.94 34.94 -10.53
C GLY A 30 -17.02 35.13 -11.73
N TYR A 31 -16.43 34.06 -12.26
CA TYR A 31 -15.64 34.15 -13.50
C TYR A 31 -16.57 34.22 -14.72
N PRO A 32 -16.25 35.07 -15.71
CA PRO A 32 -16.98 35.06 -16.97
C PRO A 32 -16.75 33.73 -17.68
N ILE A 33 -17.83 33.09 -18.14
CA ILE A 33 -17.76 31.85 -18.91
C ILE A 33 -18.19 32.06 -20.36
N PRO A 34 -17.66 31.27 -21.31
CA PRO A 34 -18.14 31.28 -22.68
C PRO A 34 -19.56 30.73 -22.80
N ASP A 35 -20.19 30.93 -23.95
CA ASP A 35 -21.45 30.27 -24.33
C ASP A 35 -21.17 28.77 -24.59
N ILE A 36 -21.77 27.90 -23.77
CA ILE A 36 -21.53 26.46 -23.80
C ILE A 36 -22.72 25.75 -24.43
N VAL A 37 -22.44 24.89 -25.41
CA VAL A 37 -23.43 23.96 -25.96
C VAL A 37 -22.86 22.54 -25.92
N CYS A 38 -23.56 21.63 -25.26
CA CYS A 38 -23.25 20.22 -25.25
C CYS A 38 -24.23 19.45 -26.13
N PHE A 39 -23.72 18.54 -26.96
CA PHE A 39 -24.52 17.69 -27.82
C PHE A 39 -24.44 16.24 -27.32
N GLU A 40 -25.60 15.65 -27.03
CA GLU A 40 -25.73 14.25 -26.60
C GLU A 40 -26.71 13.52 -27.52
N LYS A 41 -26.26 12.41 -28.11
CA LYS A 41 -27.10 11.62 -29.02
C LYS A 41 -28.17 10.84 -28.27
N GLN A 42 -27.89 10.42 -27.03
CA GLN A 42 -28.84 9.70 -26.18
C GLN A 42 -29.93 10.64 -25.64
N THR A 43 -30.97 10.04 -25.07
CA THR A 43 -32.13 10.74 -24.52
C THR A 43 -31.87 11.39 -23.16
N ASP A 44 -30.81 10.98 -22.47
CA ASP A 44 -30.45 11.43 -21.12
C ASP A 44 -28.95 11.26 -20.85
N PHE A 45 -28.48 11.80 -19.72
CA PHE A 45 -27.09 11.74 -19.27
C PHE A 45 -26.55 10.32 -19.08
N GLY A 46 -25.23 10.22 -18.94
CA GLY A 46 -24.58 9.06 -18.31
C GLY A 46 -23.73 8.23 -19.27
N GLY A 47 -23.83 8.44 -20.58
CA GLY A 47 -23.04 7.73 -21.58
C GLY A 47 -23.16 6.22 -21.43
N GLN A 48 -22.05 5.55 -21.12
CA GLN A 48 -22.04 4.11 -20.85
C GLN A 48 -23.04 3.68 -19.76
N TRP A 49 -23.20 4.48 -18.71
CA TRP A 49 -24.07 4.17 -17.57
C TRP A 49 -25.56 4.24 -17.92
N ASN A 50 -25.91 4.95 -18.99
CA ASN A 50 -27.26 5.02 -19.55
C ASN A 50 -27.56 3.76 -20.37
N TYR A 51 -27.95 2.71 -19.64
CA TYR A 51 -28.22 1.40 -20.19
C TYR A 51 -29.38 1.40 -21.19
N SER A 52 -29.23 0.64 -22.26
CA SER A 52 -30.29 0.30 -23.20
C SER A 52 -30.33 -1.21 -23.41
N TRP A 53 -31.52 -1.79 -23.48
CA TRP A 53 -31.70 -3.19 -23.86
C TRP A 53 -31.41 -3.43 -25.36
N ARG A 54 -31.45 -2.38 -26.18
CA ARG A 54 -31.15 -2.44 -27.62
C ARG A 54 -29.65 -2.74 -27.86
N THR A 55 -29.38 -3.38 -29.00
CA THR A 55 -28.04 -3.73 -29.50
C THR A 55 -27.94 -3.32 -30.97
N GLY A 56 -26.72 -3.11 -31.49
CA GLY A 56 -26.53 -2.55 -32.84
C GLY A 56 -26.94 -1.08 -32.93
N PHE A 57 -28.20 -0.80 -33.26
CA PHE A 57 -28.71 0.54 -33.51
C PHE A 57 -29.92 0.89 -32.62
N ASP A 58 -30.09 2.17 -32.31
CA ASP A 58 -31.25 2.71 -31.59
C ASP A 58 -32.44 3.03 -32.51
N GLU A 59 -33.52 3.56 -31.95
CA GLU A 59 -34.73 3.96 -32.70
C GLU A 59 -34.49 5.02 -33.79
N TYR A 60 -33.37 5.75 -33.76
CA TYR A 60 -33.00 6.74 -34.76
C TYR A 60 -31.93 6.23 -35.74
N SER A 61 -31.67 4.92 -35.74
CA SER A 61 -30.60 4.29 -36.51
C SER A 61 -29.19 4.78 -36.14
N GLU A 62 -29.01 5.30 -34.92
CA GLU A 62 -27.68 5.60 -34.40
C GLU A 62 -27.07 4.36 -33.75
N PRO A 63 -25.76 4.13 -33.88
CA PRO A 63 -25.09 3.05 -33.15
C PRO A 63 -25.31 3.17 -31.65
N ILE A 64 -25.67 2.07 -31.00
CA ILE A 64 -25.84 2.03 -29.54
C ILE A 64 -24.51 2.40 -28.86
N HIS A 65 -24.59 3.28 -27.87
CA HIS A 65 -23.39 3.75 -27.17
C HIS A 65 -23.00 2.87 -25.99
N SER A 66 -24.00 2.47 -25.19
CA SER A 66 -23.77 1.69 -23.97
C SER A 66 -23.39 0.25 -24.31
N SER A 67 -22.26 -0.17 -23.75
CA SER A 67 -21.76 -1.54 -23.75
C SER A 67 -22.08 -2.26 -22.44
N MET A 68 -22.91 -1.64 -21.58
CA MET A 68 -23.25 -2.20 -20.28
C MET A 68 -24.38 -3.22 -20.40
N TYR A 69 -24.34 -4.21 -19.51
CA TYR A 69 -25.30 -5.30 -19.45
C TYR A 69 -26.10 -5.30 -18.15
N HIS A 70 -27.14 -6.11 -18.14
CA HIS A 70 -27.95 -6.35 -16.96
C HIS A 70 -27.08 -6.97 -15.85
N ASN A 71 -27.35 -6.59 -14.60
CA ASN A 71 -26.59 -7.03 -13.42
C ASN A 71 -25.11 -6.60 -13.36
N LEU A 72 -24.67 -5.67 -14.20
CA LEU A 72 -23.33 -5.08 -14.08
C LEU A 72 -23.19 -4.33 -12.75
N TRP A 73 -22.11 -4.64 -12.03
CA TRP A 73 -21.66 -3.93 -10.83
C TRP A 73 -20.35 -3.21 -11.16
N THR A 74 -19.96 -2.22 -10.36
CA THR A 74 -18.65 -1.60 -10.56
C THR A 74 -17.54 -2.64 -10.47
N ASN A 75 -16.56 -2.57 -11.36
CA ASN A 75 -15.40 -3.46 -11.37
C ASN A 75 -14.22 -2.92 -10.53
N LEU A 76 -14.35 -1.69 -10.03
CA LEU A 76 -13.44 -1.08 -9.07
C LEU A 76 -14.25 -0.60 -7.84
N PRO A 77 -13.59 -0.36 -6.69
CA PRO A 77 -14.24 0.24 -5.52
C PRO A 77 -14.81 1.62 -5.87
N LYS A 78 -16.02 1.94 -5.42
CA LYS A 78 -16.73 3.21 -5.66
C LYS A 78 -15.91 4.41 -5.24
N GLU A 79 -15.05 4.24 -4.24
CA GLU A 79 -14.13 5.27 -3.74
C GLU A 79 -13.18 5.77 -4.84
N CYS A 80 -12.87 4.94 -5.85
CA CYS A 80 -12.08 5.34 -7.02
C CYS A 80 -12.86 6.22 -8.02
N PHE A 81 -14.18 6.29 -7.89
CA PHE A 81 -15.10 7.03 -8.77
C PHE A 81 -15.72 8.23 -8.07
N GLU A 82 -15.52 8.43 -6.78
CA GLU A 82 -16.17 9.50 -6.04
C GLU A 82 -15.75 10.88 -6.58
N PHE A 83 -16.73 11.68 -7.00
CA PHE A 83 -16.51 13.06 -7.43
C PHE A 83 -15.98 13.86 -6.24
N VAL A 84 -14.90 14.61 -6.48
CA VAL A 84 -14.17 15.37 -5.45
C VAL A 84 -15.07 16.31 -4.64
N ASP A 85 -16.04 16.95 -5.29
CA ASP A 85 -16.94 17.95 -4.71
C ASP A 85 -18.34 17.42 -4.40
N TYR A 86 -18.59 16.13 -4.60
CA TYR A 86 -19.91 15.51 -4.40
C TYR A 86 -19.77 14.05 -3.94
N SER A 87 -19.85 13.80 -2.64
CA SER A 87 -19.61 12.45 -2.10
C SER A 87 -20.80 11.50 -2.28
N PHE A 88 -20.55 10.20 -2.27
CA PHE A 88 -21.62 9.19 -2.19
C PHE A 88 -22.46 9.36 -0.93
N GLY A 89 -21.84 9.73 0.20
CA GLY A 89 -22.53 9.96 1.47
C GLY A 89 -23.47 11.17 1.40
N GLU A 90 -23.07 12.24 0.70
CA GLU A 90 -23.93 13.40 0.46
C GLU A 90 -25.14 13.03 -0.40
N HIS A 91 -24.94 12.26 -1.48
CA HIS A 91 -26.03 11.89 -2.39
C HIS A 91 -27.03 10.91 -1.75
N PHE A 92 -26.54 9.84 -1.11
CA PHE A 92 -27.40 8.76 -0.61
C PHE A 92 -27.80 8.91 0.86
N GLY A 93 -27.18 9.83 1.61
CA GLY A 93 -27.43 10.04 3.04
C GLY A 93 -26.98 8.89 3.95
N GLN A 94 -26.37 7.84 3.40
CA GLN A 94 -25.92 6.66 4.14
C GLN A 94 -24.68 6.02 3.49
N PRO A 95 -23.87 5.25 4.24
CA PRO A 95 -22.78 4.48 3.68
C PRO A 95 -23.28 3.41 2.69
N LEU A 96 -22.62 3.29 1.54
CA LEU A 96 -22.84 2.22 0.57
C LEU A 96 -21.68 1.21 0.57
N THR A 97 -21.96 -0.02 0.13
CA THR A 97 -20.92 -1.01 -0.19
C THR A 97 -19.98 -0.50 -1.29
N SER A 98 -18.73 -0.94 -1.29
CA SER A 98 -17.74 -0.45 -2.25
C SER A 98 -17.99 -0.86 -3.70
N PHE A 99 -18.84 -1.84 -3.99
CA PHE A 99 -19.13 -2.27 -5.36
C PHE A 99 -20.62 -2.12 -5.67
N PRO A 100 -21.13 -0.90 -5.90
CA PRO A 100 -22.55 -0.71 -6.18
C PRO A 100 -22.92 -1.23 -7.59
N PRO A 101 -24.20 -1.62 -7.79
CA PRO A 101 -24.74 -1.89 -9.12
C PRO A 101 -24.70 -0.66 -10.04
N ARG A 102 -24.69 -0.89 -11.36
CA ARG A 102 -24.77 0.16 -12.38
C ARG A 102 -25.87 1.19 -12.14
N THR A 103 -27.06 0.75 -11.73
CA THR A 103 -28.21 1.62 -11.50
C THR A 103 -27.94 2.63 -10.38
N VAL A 104 -27.27 2.21 -9.32
CA VAL A 104 -26.87 3.08 -8.20
C VAL A 104 -25.82 4.10 -8.67
N LEU A 105 -24.85 3.70 -9.49
CA LEU A 105 -23.88 4.67 -10.00
C LEU A 105 -24.50 5.65 -11.01
N LEU A 106 -25.45 5.21 -11.84
CA LEU A 106 -26.18 6.11 -12.74
C LEU A 106 -26.98 7.17 -11.95
N ASP A 107 -27.61 6.77 -10.86
CA ASP A 107 -28.35 7.68 -9.96
C ASP A 107 -27.43 8.75 -9.37
N TYR A 108 -26.25 8.33 -8.87
CA TYR A 108 -25.22 9.24 -8.40
C TYR A 108 -24.71 10.22 -9.48
N ILE A 109 -24.49 9.74 -10.71
CA ILE A 109 -24.08 10.60 -11.85
C ILE A 109 -25.18 11.61 -12.20
N ARG A 110 -26.45 11.20 -12.16
CA ARG A 110 -27.59 12.10 -12.39
C ARG A 110 -27.71 13.14 -11.29
N GLY A 111 -27.61 12.75 -10.03
CA GLY A 111 -27.62 13.67 -8.90
C GLY A 111 -26.50 14.71 -8.98
N TYR A 112 -25.31 14.30 -9.44
CA TYR A 112 -24.21 15.23 -9.70
C TYR A 112 -24.56 16.26 -10.78
N ALA A 113 -25.17 15.82 -11.88
CA ALA A 113 -25.56 16.71 -12.97
C ALA A 113 -26.69 17.69 -12.55
N GLU A 114 -27.65 17.21 -11.76
CA GLU A 114 -28.79 17.99 -11.26
C GLU A 114 -28.36 19.02 -10.22
N ARG A 115 -27.58 18.63 -9.20
CA ARG A 115 -27.00 19.54 -8.19
C ARG A 115 -26.24 20.70 -8.82
N ASN A 116 -25.56 20.41 -9.94
CA ASN A 116 -24.76 21.38 -10.66
C ASN A 116 -25.52 22.10 -11.77
N ASN A 117 -26.82 21.85 -11.96
CA ASN A 117 -27.63 22.52 -12.98
C ASN A 117 -26.97 22.52 -14.39
N VAL A 118 -26.22 21.47 -14.75
CA VAL A 118 -25.51 21.41 -16.04
C VAL A 118 -26.42 21.00 -17.19
N ARG A 119 -27.64 20.51 -16.89
CA ARG A 119 -28.64 20.09 -17.88
C ARG A 119 -28.95 21.19 -18.89
N GLN A 120 -28.95 22.45 -18.47
CA GLN A 120 -29.28 23.61 -19.30
C GLN A 120 -28.34 23.78 -20.52
N TYR A 121 -27.11 23.26 -20.44
CA TYR A 121 -26.14 23.36 -21.53
C TYR A 121 -26.35 22.28 -22.60
N ILE A 122 -27.16 21.25 -22.33
CA ILE A 122 -27.18 20.02 -23.13
C ILE A 122 -28.39 19.97 -24.05
N ARG A 123 -28.13 19.57 -25.28
CA ARG A 123 -29.12 19.22 -26.29
C ARG A 123 -29.09 17.71 -26.49
N PHE A 124 -30.03 17.02 -25.84
CA PHE A 124 -30.23 15.59 -25.98
C PHE A 124 -30.84 15.24 -27.34
N ASN A 125 -30.78 13.96 -27.72
CA ASN A 125 -31.23 13.47 -29.03
C ASN A 125 -30.61 14.28 -30.18
N THR A 126 -29.41 14.81 -29.98
CA THR A 126 -28.72 15.64 -30.96
C THR A 126 -27.37 15.02 -31.25
N VAL A 127 -27.24 14.43 -32.43
CA VAL A 127 -26.03 13.73 -32.85
C VAL A 127 -25.15 14.64 -33.68
N ILE A 128 -23.85 14.59 -33.43
CA ILE A 128 -22.86 15.29 -34.25
C ILE A 128 -22.61 14.46 -35.50
N ARG A 129 -22.77 15.09 -36.66
CA ARG A 129 -22.50 14.49 -37.97
C ARG A 129 -21.11 14.81 -38.47
N TRP A 130 -20.68 16.06 -38.31
CA TRP A 130 -19.40 16.49 -38.83
C TRP A 130 -18.81 17.66 -38.03
N ILE A 131 -17.50 17.70 -37.91
CA ILE A 131 -16.72 18.76 -37.30
C ILE A 131 -15.52 19.00 -38.21
N SER A 132 -15.44 20.22 -38.73
CA SER A 132 -14.30 20.74 -39.49
C SER A 132 -13.79 22.04 -38.88
N TYR A 133 -12.56 22.43 -39.20
CA TYR A 133 -11.97 23.70 -38.77
C TYR A 133 -11.70 24.61 -39.97
N SER A 134 -12.11 25.88 -39.87
CA SER A 134 -11.83 26.90 -40.89
C SER A 134 -10.70 27.80 -40.41
N ASP A 135 -9.56 27.76 -41.11
CA ASP A 135 -8.43 28.64 -40.84
C ASP A 135 -8.74 30.11 -41.16
N GLU A 136 -9.56 30.38 -42.18
CA GLU A 136 -9.98 31.73 -42.54
C GLU A 136 -10.82 32.37 -41.41
N LYS A 137 -11.81 31.62 -40.90
CA LYS A 137 -12.71 32.11 -39.84
C LYS A 137 -12.16 31.90 -38.44
N GLN A 138 -11.11 31.11 -38.29
CA GLN A 138 -10.56 30.65 -37.01
C GLN A 138 -11.63 30.01 -36.10
N LYS A 139 -12.48 29.16 -36.67
CA LYS A 139 -13.61 28.53 -35.98
C LYS A 139 -13.86 27.10 -36.45
N PHE A 140 -14.46 26.31 -35.57
CA PHE A 140 -15.04 25.03 -35.90
C PHE A 140 -16.42 25.19 -36.49
N HIS A 141 -16.69 24.42 -37.54
CA HIS A 141 -18.00 24.25 -38.14
C HIS A 141 -18.54 22.89 -37.69
N VAL A 142 -19.56 22.89 -36.85
CA VAL A 142 -20.13 21.69 -36.21
C VAL A 142 -21.52 21.43 -36.79
N VAL A 143 -21.64 20.37 -37.58
CA VAL A 143 -22.90 19.89 -38.15
C VAL A 143 -23.55 18.91 -37.19
N VAL A 144 -24.77 19.21 -36.78
CA VAL A 144 -25.56 18.38 -35.85
C VAL A 144 -26.93 18.07 -36.43
N LYS A 145 -27.49 16.91 -36.06
CA LYS A 145 -28.85 16.51 -36.38
C LYS A 145 -29.67 16.37 -35.10
N ASP A 146 -30.75 17.13 -34.99
CA ASP A 146 -31.79 16.89 -33.97
C ASP A 146 -32.60 15.69 -34.43
N LEU A 147 -32.46 14.57 -33.72
CA LEU A 147 -33.06 13.28 -34.07
C LEU A 147 -34.58 13.28 -33.89
N ARG A 148 -35.12 14.13 -33.00
CA ARG A 148 -36.58 14.21 -32.78
C ARG A 148 -37.27 15.00 -33.87
N LYS A 149 -36.62 16.07 -34.34
CA LYS A 149 -37.15 16.94 -35.41
C LYS A 149 -36.75 16.49 -36.81
N ASP A 150 -35.79 15.58 -36.91
CA ASP A 150 -35.14 15.18 -38.16
C ASP A 150 -34.46 16.35 -38.89
N GLU A 151 -34.03 17.38 -38.14
CA GLU A 151 -33.46 18.61 -38.68
C GLU A 151 -31.94 18.61 -38.56
N THR A 152 -31.24 18.86 -39.67
CA THR A 152 -29.79 19.06 -39.68
C THR A 152 -29.46 20.53 -39.76
N ARG A 153 -28.56 20.98 -38.89
CA ARG A 153 -28.06 22.37 -38.88
C ARG A 153 -26.57 22.41 -38.64
N SER A 154 -25.99 23.56 -38.94
CA SER A 154 -24.60 23.86 -38.62
C SER A 154 -24.48 25.04 -37.68
N GLU A 155 -23.53 24.95 -36.76
CA GLU A 155 -23.18 26.01 -35.83
C GLU A 155 -21.67 26.22 -35.79
N GLU A 156 -21.27 27.48 -35.61
CA GLU A 156 -19.85 27.85 -35.45
C GLU A 156 -19.47 27.95 -33.97
N PHE A 157 -18.29 27.41 -33.64
CA PHE A 157 -17.70 27.41 -32.29
C PHE A 157 -16.23 27.80 -32.33
N ASP A 158 -15.74 28.44 -31.27
CA ASP A 158 -14.33 28.81 -31.15
C ASP A 158 -13.48 27.62 -30.65
N TYR A 159 -14.08 26.76 -29.82
CA TYR A 159 -13.46 25.53 -29.29
C TYR A 159 -14.40 24.34 -29.37
N VAL A 160 -13.81 23.15 -29.52
CA VAL A 160 -14.52 21.87 -29.49
C VAL A 160 -13.86 20.96 -28.46
N ILE A 161 -14.66 20.29 -27.65
CA ILE A 161 -14.23 19.31 -26.65
C ILE A 161 -14.89 17.97 -26.95
N ILE A 162 -14.09 16.96 -27.32
CA ILE A 162 -14.54 15.61 -27.63
C ILE A 162 -14.57 14.78 -26.35
N ALA A 163 -15.78 14.41 -25.90
CA ALA A 163 -16.03 13.60 -24.72
C ALA A 163 -16.91 12.39 -25.05
N THR A 164 -16.78 11.85 -26.27
CA THR A 164 -17.65 10.79 -26.81
C THR A 164 -17.27 9.37 -26.38
N GLY A 165 -16.21 9.20 -25.58
CA GLY A 165 -15.70 7.91 -25.14
C GLY A 165 -15.07 7.06 -26.25
N HIS A 166 -14.52 5.89 -25.86
CA HIS A 166 -13.83 4.95 -26.77
C HIS A 166 -14.15 3.46 -26.52
N PHE A 167 -15.17 3.16 -25.70
CA PHE A 167 -15.61 1.78 -25.40
C PHE A 167 -16.98 1.43 -26.00
N SER A 168 -17.25 1.89 -27.22
CA SER A 168 -18.54 1.68 -27.88
C SER A 168 -18.42 1.10 -29.28
N THR A 169 -17.35 1.39 -30.01
CA THR A 169 -17.10 0.78 -31.33
C THR A 169 -16.30 -0.51 -31.16
N PRO A 170 -16.90 -1.70 -31.37
CA PRO A 170 -16.28 -2.97 -31.03
C PRO A 170 -15.12 -3.32 -31.95
N ASN A 171 -14.08 -3.96 -31.41
CA ASN A 171 -13.02 -4.58 -32.20
C ASN A 171 -13.38 -6.06 -32.42
N VAL A 172 -13.86 -6.42 -33.61
CA VAL A 172 -14.36 -7.78 -33.91
C VAL A 172 -13.40 -8.48 -34.88
N PRO A 173 -12.48 -9.33 -34.39
CA PRO A 173 -11.56 -10.07 -35.25
C PRO A 173 -12.26 -11.23 -35.97
N TYR A 174 -11.75 -11.57 -37.16
CA TYR A 174 -12.15 -12.75 -37.91
C TYR A 174 -11.37 -14.00 -37.48
N PHE A 175 -12.03 -15.16 -37.49
CA PHE A 175 -11.43 -16.47 -37.31
C PHE A 175 -11.95 -17.40 -38.41
N ASP A 176 -11.10 -18.29 -38.91
CA ASP A 176 -11.46 -19.18 -40.02
C ASP A 176 -12.66 -20.07 -39.67
N GLY A 177 -13.67 -20.09 -40.56
CA GLY A 177 -14.88 -20.90 -40.43
C GLY A 177 -15.97 -20.32 -39.53
N ILE A 178 -15.79 -19.09 -39.03
CA ILE A 178 -16.75 -18.41 -38.14
C ILE A 178 -18.15 -18.27 -38.77
N GLU A 179 -18.21 -18.06 -40.07
CA GLU A 179 -19.43 -17.94 -40.88
C GLU A 179 -20.25 -19.25 -40.92
N THR A 180 -19.62 -20.38 -40.62
CA THR A 180 -20.28 -21.69 -40.59
C THR A 180 -20.76 -22.10 -39.21
N PHE A 181 -20.41 -21.33 -38.17
CA PHE A 181 -20.79 -21.64 -36.79
C PHE A 181 -22.31 -21.51 -36.60
N PRO A 182 -23.02 -22.56 -36.18
CA PRO A 182 -24.48 -22.54 -36.09
C PRO A 182 -25.01 -21.81 -34.86
N GLY A 183 -24.14 -21.48 -33.90
CA GLY A 183 -24.50 -20.85 -32.63
C GLY A 183 -24.47 -19.32 -32.67
N ARG A 184 -24.80 -18.70 -31.53
CA ARG A 184 -24.81 -17.24 -31.40
C ARG A 184 -23.38 -16.69 -31.34
N ILE A 185 -23.08 -15.70 -32.17
CA ILE A 185 -21.84 -14.92 -32.12
C ILE A 185 -22.19 -13.47 -31.78
N LEU A 186 -21.49 -12.89 -30.82
CA LEU A 186 -21.67 -11.50 -30.42
C LEU A 186 -20.38 -10.90 -29.88
N HIS A 187 -20.25 -9.58 -29.92
CA HIS A 187 -19.22 -8.86 -29.15
C HIS A 187 -19.74 -8.52 -27.75
N SER A 188 -18.84 -8.29 -26.79
CA SER A 188 -19.19 -7.85 -25.43
C SER A 188 -20.01 -6.55 -25.42
N HIS A 189 -19.93 -5.76 -26.49
CA HIS A 189 -20.73 -4.56 -26.71
C HIS A 189 -22.24 -4.87 -26.76
N ASP A 190 -22.61 -5.99 -27.36
CA ASP A 190 -23.99 -6.42 -27.57
C ASP A 190 -24.46 -7.41 -26.51
N PHE A 191 -23.61 -7.77 -25.55
CA PHE A 191 -24.01 -8.60 -24.43
C PHE A 191 -24.97 -7.82 -23.52
N ARG A 192 -26.09 -8.44 -23.12
CA ARG A 192 -27.12 -7.81 -22.29
C ARG A 192 -27.58 -8.67 -21.12
N PHE A 193 -27.89 -9.94 -21.34
CA PHE A 193 -28.43 -10.83 -20.32
C PHE A 193 -27.62 -12.12 -20.27
N ALA A 194 -27.12 -12.46 -19.08
CA ALA A 194 -26.42 -13.74 -18.86
C ALA A 194 -27.38 -14.94 -18.91
N GLN A 195 -28.67 -14.70 -18.61
CA GLN A 195 -29.72 -15.71 -18.59
C GLN A 195 -29.98 -16.32 -19.98
N ASP A 196 -29.63 -15.62 -21.07
CA ASP A 196 -29.72 -16.13 -22.44
C ASP A 196 -28.84 -17.37 -22.67
N PHE A 197 -27.89 -17.65 -21.76
CA PHE A 197 -26.87 -18.68 -21.91
C PHE A 197 -26.98 -19.79 -20.84
N ILE A 198 -28.11 -19.89 -20.13
CA ILE A 198 -28.36 -20.95 -19.16
C ILE A 198 -28.21 -22.33 -19.81
N GLY A 199 -27.46 -23.23 -19.15
CA GLY A 199 -27.25 -24.59 -19.63
C GLY A 199 -26.37 -24.72 -20.89
N GLN A 200 -25.81 -23.62 -21.40
CA GLN A 200 -24.98 -23.62 -22.61
C GLN A 200 -23.49 -23.72 -22.31
N HIS A 201 -22.72 -24.24 -23.27
CA HIS A 201 -21.27 -24.14 -23.29
C HIS A 201 -20.87 -22.87 -24.06
N VAL A 202 -20.24 -21.89 -23.39
CA VAL A 202 -19.91 -20.59 -23.99
C VAL A 202 -18.40 -20.44 -24.15
N LEU A 203 -17.96 -20.03 -25.33
CA LEU A 203 -16.60 -19.56 -25.57
C LEU A 203 -16.56 -18.04 -25.45
N ILE A 204 -15.65 -17.52 -24.64
CA ILE A 204 -15.28 -16.12 -24.60
C ILE A 204 -13.90 -15.98 -25.24
N VAL A 205 -13.77 -15.13 -26.27
CA VAL A 205 -12.49 -14.83 -26.90
C VAL A 205 -11.98 -13.50 -26.37
N GLY A 206 -10.83 -13.52 -25.72
CA GLY A 206 -10.27 -12.36 -25.01
C GLY A 206 -10.02 -12.65 -23.54
N ASN A 207 -9.13 -11.87 -22.94
CA ASN A 207 -8.67 -12.07 -21.57
C ASN A 207 -8.46 -10.73 -20.84
N GLY A 208 -9.44 -9.83 -20.94
CA GLY A 208 -9.44 -8.54 -20.24
C GLY A 208 -10.70 -8.37 -19.38
N TYR A 209 -10.95 -7.16 -18.87
CA TYR A 209 -12.03 -6.88 -17.92
C TYR A 209 -13.41 -7.41 -18.34
N SER A 210 -13.80 -7.22 -19.61
CA SER A 210 -15.08 -7.74 -20.11
C SER A 210 -15.12 -9.26 -20.13
N ALA A 211 -14.00 -9.93 -20.42
CA ALA A 211 -13.94 -11.40 -20.41
C ALA A 211 -14.14 -11.94 -18.99
N GLU A 212 -13.46 -11.34 -18.02
CA GLU A 212 -13.55 -11.70 -16.61
C GLU A 212 -14.96 -11.54 -16.06
N ASP A 213 -15.53 -10.34 -16.19
CA ASP A 213 -16.84 -10.06 -15.59
C ASP A 213 -17.96 -10.82 -16.31
N ILE A 214 -17.97 -10.87 -17.65
CA ILE A 214 -18.99 -11.63 -18.38
C ILE A 214 -18.90 -13.14 -18.05
N ALA A 215 -17.70 -13.72 -17.91
CA ALA A 215 -17.57 -15.11 -17.49
C ALA A 215 -18.20 -15.36 -16.11
N LEU A 216 -17.96 -14.45 -15.16
CA LEU A 216 -18.54 -14.54 -13.81
C LEU A 216 -20.05 -14.31 -13.81
N GLN A 217 -20.57 -13.42 -14.66
CA GLN A 217 -22.02 -13.25 -14.83
C GLN A 217 -22.66 -14.53 -15.40
N LEU A 218 -22.08 -15.11 -16.45
CA LEU A 218 -22.55 -16.37 -17.03
C LEU A 218 -22.54 -17.50 -15.99
N TYR A 219 -21.45 -17.64 -15.24
CA TYR A 219 -21.34 -18.59 -14.14
C TYR A 219 -22.45 -18.38 -13.11
N LYS A 220 -22.59 -17.15 -12.60
CA LYS A 220 -23.59 -16.77 -11.58
C LYS A 220 -25.02 -17.12 -12.00
N TYR A 221 -25.33 -17.03 -13.29
CA TYR A 221 -26.69 -17.25 -13.80
C TYR A 221 -26.93 -18.66 -14.34
N GLY A 222 -25.98 -19.59 -14.22
CA GLY A 222 -26.22 -21.01 -14.52
C GLY A 222 -25.85 -21.44 -15.94
N VAL A 223 -24.80 -20.85 -16.53
CA VAL A 223 -24.13 -21.41 -17.71
C VAL A 223 -23.59 -22.82 -17.41
N LYS A 224 -23.51 -23.69 -18.41
CA LYS A 224 -22.98 -25.06 -18.20
C LYS A 224 -21.45 -25.10 -18.15
N SER A 225 -20.78 -24.31 -18.97
CA SER A 225 -19.34 -24.06 -18.85
C SER A 225 -18.92 -22.82 -19.63
N VAL A 226 -17.83 -22.17 -19.20
CA VAL A 226 -17.20 -21.05 -19.91
C VAL A 226 -15.74 -21.40 -20.25
N MET A 227 -15.36 -21.16 -21.49
CA MET A 227 -13.96 -21.22 -21.93
C MET A 227 -13.45 -19.81 -22.23
N LEU A 228 -12.36 -19.40 -21.60
CA LEU A 228 -11.72 -18.11 -21.79
C LEU A 228 -10.48 -18.28 -22.68
N SER A 229 -10.58 -17.88 -23.95
CA SER A 229 -9.50 -18.00 -24.92
C SER A 229 -8.56 -16.80 -24.89
N TYR A 230 -7.29 -17.03 -24.57
CA TYR A 230 -6.26 -15.98 -24.48
C TYR A 230 -5.26 -16.02 -25.64
N ARG A 231 -4.83 -14.84 -26.11
CA ARG A 231 -3.82 -14.72 -27.18
C ARG A 231 -2.38 -14.82 -26.69
N THR A 232 -2.09 -14.13 -25.59
CA THR A 232 -0.71 -13.87 -25.11
C THR A 232 -0.39 -14.69 -23.87
N ARG A 233 -1.16 -14.52 -22.79
CA ARG A 233 -1.00 -15.26 -21.54
C ARG A 233 -2.36 -15.46 -20.85
N PRO A 234 -2.53 -16.52 -20.05
CA PRO A 234 -3.68 -16.67 -19.18
C PRO A 234 -3.66 -15.60 -18.07
N ASN A 235 -4.83 -15.32 -17.50
CA ASN A 235 -5.00 -14.48 -16.33
C ASN A 235 -4.49 -15.20 -15.07
N GLY A 236 -4.66 -16.52 -14.98
CA GLY A 236 -4.16 -17.33 -13.85
C GLY A 236 -5.00 -17.17 -12.57
N PHE A 237 -6.26 -16.74 -12.70
CA PHE A 237 -7.17 -16.67 -11.57
C PHE A 237 -7.62 -18.06 -11.12
N LYS A 238 -8.03 -18.17 -9.85
CA LYS A 238 -8.70 -19.36 -9.33
C LYS A 238 -10.16 -19.35 -9.73
N TRP A 239 -10.42 -19.84 -10.93
CA TRP A 239 -11.76 -19.91 -11.50
C TRP A 239 -12.64 -21.00 -10.83
N PRO A 240 -13.98 -20.83 -10.83
CA PRO A 240 -14.90 -21.93 -10.58
C PRO A 240 -14.66 -23.09 -11.54
N HIS A 241 -15.05 -24.31 -11.17
CA HIS A 241 -14.80 -25.51 -11.96
C HIS A 241 -15.40 -25.44 -13.38
N GLU A 242 -16.49 -24.71 -13.56
CA GLU A 242 -17.19 -24.49 -14.82
C GLU A 242 -16.45 -23.54 -15.77
N VAL A 243 -15.48 -22.77 -15.27
CA VAL A 243 -14.76 -21.75 -16.02
C VAL A 243 -13.31 -22.17 -16.18
N LYS A 244 -12.83 -22.28 -17.43
CA LYS A 244 -11.44 -22.65 -17.73
C LYS A 244 -10.80 -21.73 -18.74
N GLU A 245 -9.49 -21.53 -18.62
CA GLU A 245 -8.69 -20.79 -19.60
C GLU A 245 -8.13 -21.74 -20.66
N VAL A 246 -8.23 -21.34 -21.93
CA VAL A 246 -7.75 -22.09 -23.09
C VAL A 246 -6.87 -21.19 -23.96
N PRO A 247 -5.91 -21.76 -24.73
CA PRO A 247 -5.09 -20.97 -25.65
C PRO A 247 -5.92 -20.28 -26.74
N LEU A 248 -5.26 -19.56 -27.65
CA LEU A 248 -5.95 -18.82 -28.70
C LEU A 248 -6.80 -19.74 -29.58
N LEU A 249 -8.05 -19.37 -29.81
CA LEU A 249 -8.92 -19.92 -30.84
C LEU A 249 -8.25 -19.77 -32.22
N VAL A 250 -8.13 -20.84 -32.99
CA VAL A 250 -7.49 -20.79 -34.32
C VAL A 250 -8.47 -21.05 -35.46
N ARG A 251 -9.47 -21.92 -35.24
CA ARG A 251 -10.43 -22.32 -36.27
C ARG A 251 -11.75 -22.69 -35.64
N ILE A 252 -12.82 -22.49 -36.39
CA ILE A 252 -14.18 -22.92 -36.06
C ILE A 252 -14.67 -23.81 -37.22
N ASP A 253 -15.47 -24.82 -36.92
CA ASP A 253 -16.33 -25.47 -37.91
C ASP A 253 -17.76 -25.62 -37.37
N LYS A 254 -18.60 -26.35 -38.11
CA LYS A 254 -20.01 -26.54 -37.75
C LYS A 254 -20.23 -27.23 -36.41
N GLU A 255 -19.25 -27.99 -35.92
CA GLU A 255 -19.39 -28.78 -34.70
C GLU A 255 -18.53 -28.29 -33.54
N ASN A 256 -17.30 -27.86 -33.81
CA ASN A 256 -16.28 -27.62 -32.80
C ASN A 256 -15.49 -26.32 -33.02
N VAL A 257 -14.92 -25.82 -31.93
CA VAL A 257 -13.89 -24.78 -31.89
C VAL A 257 -12.53 -25.41 -31.59
N TYR A 258 -11.47 -24.93 -32.24
CA TYR A 258 -10.12 -25.48 -32.16
C TYR A 258 -9.14 -24.44 -31.62
N PHE A 259 -8.24 -24.86 -30.76
CA PHE A 259 -7.30 -23.99 -30.05
C PHE A 259 -5.85 -24.28 -30.47
N ARG A 260 -4.96 -23.32 -30.19
CA ARG A 260 -3.54 -23.38 -30.58
C ARG A 260 -2.78 -24.59 -30.04
N ASP A 261 -3.20 -25.16 -28.92
CA ASP A 261 -2.62 -26.37 -28.32
C ASP A 261 -3.13 -27.68 -28.95
N GLY A 262 -3.99 -27.60 -29.97
CA GLY A 262 -4.59 -28.76 -30.63
C GLY A 262 -5.86 -29.26 -29.94
N SER A 263 -6.27 -28.68 -28.80
CA SER A 263 -7.53 -29.05 -28.15
C SER A 263 -8.74 -28.56 -28.95
N SER A 264 -9.86 -29.27 -28.84
CA SER A 264 -11.11 -28.93 -29.51
C SER A 264 -12.31 -29.20 -28.62
N TYR A 265 -13.33 -28.35 -28.72
CA TYR A 265 -14.54 -28.45 -27.91
C TYR A 265 -15.78 -28.03 -28.68
N LYS A 266 -16.93 -28.63 -28.34
CA LYS A 266 -18.24 -28.18 -28.80
C LYS A 266 -18.73 -27.02 -27.93
N VAL A 267 -19.19 -25.93 -28.56
CA VAL A 267 -19.75 -24.75 -27.88
C VAL A 267 -21.05 -24.32 -28.54
N ASN A 268 -21.91 -23.64 -27.78
CA ASN A 268 -23.21 -23.15 -28.23
C ASN A 268 -23.18 -21.66 -28.60
N ALA A 269 -22.26 -20.88 -28.02
CA ALA A 269 -22.12 -19.47 -28.29
C ALA A 269 -20.66 -19.00 -28.20
N ILE A 270 -20.34 -17.95 -28.94
CA ILE A 270 -19.05 -17.27 -28.93
C ILE A 270 -19.27 -15.79 -28.59
N ILE A 271 -18.60 -15.31 -27.55
CA ILE A 271 -18.61 -13.91 -27.13
C ILE A 271 -17.21 -13.33 -27.32
N PHE A 272 -17.09 -12.34 -28.21
CA PHE A 272 -15.87 -11.57 -28.39
C PHE A 272 -15.72 -10.51 -27.30
N CYS A 273 -14.78 -10.73 -26.38
CA CYS A 273 -14.33 -9.75 -25.39
C CYS A 273 -12.98 -9.16 -25.84
N THR A 274 -12.93 -8.70 -27.10
CA THR A 274 -11.71 -8.33 -27.83
C THR A 274 -11.44 -6.83 -27.88
N GLY A 275 -12.18 -6.07 -27.07
CA GLY A 275 -11.95 -4.64 -26.84
C GLY A 275 -12.65 -3.74 -27.87
N TYR A 276 -12.18 -2.51 -27.96
CA TYR A 276 -12.82 -1.44 -28.74
C TYR A 276 -11.75 -0.64 -29.48
N VAL A 277 -12.18 0.17 -30.45
CA VAL A 277 -11.33 1.08 -31.21
C VAL A 277 -11.72 2.54 -30.98
N HIS A 278 -10.73 3.43 -30.95
CA HIS A 278 -10.97 4.88 -31.04
C HIS A 278 -11.55 5.20 -32.41
N HIS A 279 -12.83 5.58 -32.43
CA HIS A 279 -13.57 5.80 -33.67
C HIS A 279 -14.37 7.09 -33.60
N PHE A 280 -14.00 8.06 -34.42
CA PHE A 280 -14.62 9.39 -34.49
C PHE A 280 -15.02 9.70 -35.94
N PRO A 281 -16.12 9.10 -36.44
CA PRO A 281 -16.51 9.21 -37.85
C PRO A 281 -16.98 10.61 -38.23
N PHE A 282 -17.17 11.49 -37.24
CA PHE A 282 -17.68 12.85 -37.37
C PHE A 282 -16.59 13.93 -37.39
N LEU A 283 -15.31 13.57 -37.44
CA LEU A 283 -14.19 14.54 -37.47
C LEU A 283 -13.46 14.48 -38.81
N ASP A 284 -13.01 15.62 -39.33
CA ASP A 284 -12.01 15.63 -40.40
C ASP A 284 -10.73 14.86 -39.99
N ASP A 285 -10.04 14.29 -40.98
CA ASP A 285 -8.88 13.42 -40.74
C ASP A 285 -7.73 14.11 -39.98
N ASN A 286 -7.53 15.42 -40.17
CA ASN A 286 -6.53 16.23 -39.46
C ASN A 286 -6.92 16.58 -38.01
N LEU A 287 -8.20 16.44 -37.66
CA LEU A 287 -8.71 16.65 -36.31
C LEU A 287 -8.84 15.33 -35.54
N ARG A 288 -8.80 14.19 -36.23
CA ARG A 288 -9.16 12.87 -35.71
C ARG A 288 -8.00 12.20 -34.96
N LEU A 289 -8.18 11.98 -33.66
CA LEU A 289 -7.28 11.16 -32.85
C LEU A 289 -7.26 9.71 -33.39
N LYS A 290 -6.05 9.22 -33.70
CA LYS A 290 -5.79 7.83 -34.11
C LYS A 290 -4.91 7.19 -33.04
N SER A 291 -5.50 6.33 -32.21
CA SER A 291 -4.79 5.68 -31.11
C SER A 291 -5.25 4.25 -30.92
N THR A 292 -4.35 3.43 -30.36
CA THR A 292 -4.75 2.20 -29.67
C THR A 292 -5.24 2.56 -28.26
N ASN A 293 -5.88 1.62 -27.58
CA ASN A 293 -6.27 1.80 -26.18
C ASN A 293 -5.04 1.66 -25.26
N CYS A 294 -4.34 2.77 -25.04
CA CYS A 294 -3.15 2.89 -24.21
C CYS A 294 -3.32 4.02 -23.16
N LEU A 295 -2.38 4.09 -22.22
CA LEU A 295 -2.39 5.11 -21.16
C LEU A 295 -2.07 6.51 -21.73
N TYR A 296 -1.27 6.57 -22.79
CA TYR A 296 -0.84 7.80 -23.47
C TYR A 296 -1.19 7.77 -24.94
N PRO A 297 -2.42 8.16 -25.31
CA PRO A 297 -2.75 8.37 -26.71
C PRO A 297 -1.79 9.40 -27.32
N PRO A 298 -1.29 9.16 -28.54
CA PRO A 298 -0.36 10.06 -29.21
C PRO A 298 -1.03 11.41 -29.50
N ASP A 299 -0.21 12.43 -29.75
CA ASP A 299 -0.64 13.75 -30.25
C ASP A 299 -1.62 14.52 -29.33
N LEU A 300 -1.73 14.09 -28.07
CA LEU A 300 -2.45 14.79 -27.00
C LEU A 300 -1.48 15.44 -26.01
N TYR A 301 -1.24 16.75 -26.16
CA TYR A 301 -0.49 17.52 -25.18
C TYR A 301 -1.24 17.51 -23.85
N LYS A 302 -0.51 17.17 -22.78
CA LYS A 302 -1.07 16.95 -21.43
C LYS A 302 -2.27 16.01 -21.43
N THR A 303 -2.31 15.06 -22.37
CA THR A 303 -3.39 14.07 -22.56
C THR A 303 -4.76 14.65 -22.89
N ILE A 304 -4.83 15.94 -23.26
CA ILE A 304 -6.10 16.67 -23.48
C ILE A 304 -6.08 17.44 -24.80
N VAL A 305 -5.04 18.24 -25.03
CA VAL A 305 -5.02 19.22 -26.13
C VAL A 305 -4.50 18.54 -27.40
N TRP A 306 -5.26 18.62 -28.49
CA TRP A 306 -4.82 18.09 -29.78
C TRP A 306 -3.70 18.97 -30.35
N VAL A 307 -2.51 18.41 -30.52
CA VAL A 307 -1.31 19.21 -30.88
C VAL A 307 -1.42 19.86 -32.26
N HIS A 308 -2.16 19.26 -33.20
CA HIS A 308 -2.31 19.78 -34.55
C HIS A 308 -3.39 20.86 -34.67
N GLN A 309 -4.27 20.98 -33.67
CA GLN A 309 -5.24 22.08 -33.55
C GLN A 309 -5.53 22.31 -32.05
N PRO A 310 -4.80 23.22 -31.38
CA PRO A 310 -4.90 23.42 -29.93
C PRO A 310 -6.27 23.91 -29.43
N ARG A 311 -7.17 24.31 -30.34
CA ARG A 311 -8.57 24.63 -30.00
C ARG A 311 -9.50 23.42 -29.96
N LEU A 312 -8.98 22.23 -30.29
CA LEU A 312 -9.65 20.94 -30.14
C LEU A 312 -9.09 20.21 -28.93
N LEU A 313 -9.97 19.71 -28.07
CA LEU A 313 -9.64 18.98 -26.85
C LEU A 313 -10.29 17.59 -26.86
N TYR A 314 -9.65 16.63 -26.23
CA TYR A 314 -10.15 15.26 -26.02
C TYR A 314 -10.17 14.93 -24.53
N LEU A 315 -11.28 14.38 -24.04
CA LEU A 315 -11.44 13.99 -22.63
C LEU A 315 -11.68 12.49 -22.51
N GLY A 316 -11.01 11.85 -21.55
CA GLY A 316 -11.20 10.42 -21.25
C GLY A 316 -10.79 9.46 -22.36
N MET A 317 -9.82 9.82 -23.22
CA MET A 317 -9.35 8.98 -24.32
C MET A 317 -8.27 7.97 -23.93
N GLN A 318 -7.83 7.99 -22.67
CA GLN A 318 -6.82 7.08 -22.12
C GLN A 318 -7.43 5.74 -21.71
N ARG A 319 -6.59 4.70 -21.66
CA ARG A 319 -6.90 3.42 -21.01
C ARG A 319 -7.06 3.65 -19.51
N PHE A 320 -8.26 3.46 -18.99
CA PHE A 320 -8.61 3.84 -17.63
C PHE A 320 -7.97 2.95 -16.54
N THR A 321 -7.43 3.60 -15.51
CA THR A 321 -7.26 3.04 -14.16
C THR A 321 -8.04 3.85 -13.10
N LEU A 322 -8.41 5.11 -13.39
CA LEU A 322 -9.23 6.01 -12.56
C LEU A 322 -10.14 6.83 -13.49
N SER A 323 -11.47 6.71 -13.40
CA SER A 323 -12.39 7.20 -14.45
C SER A 323 -12.89 8.63 -14.24
N PHE A 324 -13.62 8.90 -13.15
CA PHE A 324 -14.27 10.21 -12.95
C PHE A 324 -13.27 11.27 -12.50
N ASN A 325 -12.34 10.93 -11.62
CA ASN A 325 -11.34 11.88 -11.09
C ASN A 325 -10.32 12.34 -12.13
N VAL A 326 -9.88 11.46 -13.02
CA VAL A 326 -9.04 11.87 -14.15
C VAL A 326 -9.79 12.82 -15.06
N THR A 327 -11.08 12.56 -15.31
CA THR A 327 -11.82 13.46 -16.18
C THR A 327 -12.16 14.80 -15.51
N ASN A 328 -12.46 14.82 -14.22
CA ASN A 328 -12.60 16.05 -13.43
C ASN A 328 -11.29 16.85 -13.45
N ALA A 329 -10.14 16.21 -13.24
CA ALA A 329 -8.84 16.89 -13.29
C ALA A 329 -8.53 17.43 -14.70
N GLN A 330 -8.85 16.67 -15.75
CA GLN A 330 -8.73 17.13 -17.13
C GLN A 330 -9.63 18.35 -17.42
N ALA A 331 -10.84 18.37 -16.85
CA ALA A 331 -11.77 19.49 -16.96
C ALA A 331 -11.34 20.73 -16.16
N CYS A 332 -10.84 20.56 -14.93
CA CYS A 332 -10.45 21.64 -14.01
C CYS A 332 -9.14 22.34 -14.39
N LYS A 333 -8.19 21.67 -15.07
CA LYS A 333 -6.92 22.29 -15.52
C LYS A 333 -7.11 23.54 -16.39
N LYS A 334 -8.31 23.70 -16.96
CA LYS A 334 -8.72 24.82 -17.80
C LYS A 334 -9.23 26.04 -17.00
N GLU A 335 -9.64 25.86 -15.74
CA GLU A 335 -10.21 26.93 -14.89
C GLU A 335 -9.20 28.08 -14.66
N ASN A 336 -7.91 27.77 -14.52
CA ASN A 336 -6.85 28.77 -14.34
C ASN A 336 -6.49 29.56 -15.63
N SER A 337 -7.11 29.27 -16.78
CA SER A 337 -6.76 29.84 -18.10
C SER A 337 -7.80 30.82 -18.65
N VAL A 338 -8.91 31.08 -17.94
CA VAL A 338 -10.12 31.76 -18.45
C VAL A 338 -10.00 33.30 -18.52
N SER A 339 -8.79 33.88 -18.46
CA SER A 339 -8.57 35.35 -18.47
C SER A 339 -8.35 35.98 -19.86
N GLY A 340 -8.79 35.34 -20.96
CA GLY A 340 -8.72 35.94 -22.30
C GLY A 340 -7.33 35.96 -22.95
N ARG A 341 -6.37 35.19 -22.42
CA ARG A 341 -5.07 34.94 -23.08
C ARG A 341 -5.14 33.66 -23.94
N PRO A 342 -4.40 33.59 -25.07
CA PRO A 342 -4.31 32.37 -25.87
C PRO A 342 -3.83 31.17 -25.03
N ILE A 343 -4.46 30.01 -25.29
CA ILE A 343 -4.40 28.80 -24.45
C ILE A 343 -3.00 28.20 -24.30
N VAL A 344 -2.16 28.33 -25.34
CA VAL A 344 -0.71 28.08 -25.36
C VAL A 344 -0.18 28.94 -26.51
N ALA A 345 0.98 29.60 -26.37
CA ALA A 345 1.59 30.27 -27.52
C ALA A 345 1.95 29.22 -28.59
N ALA A 346 1.69 29.47 -29.88
CA ALA A 346 1.90 28.49 -30.95
C ALA A 346 3.34 27.91 -31.04
N GLY A 347 4.32 28.52 -30.36
CA GLY A 347 5.70 28.04 -30.25
C GLY A 347 6.03 27.13 -29.05
N GLU A 348 5.10 26.92 -28.09
CA GLU A 348 5.35 26.10 -26.88
C GLU A 348 4.80 24.66 -26.96
N VAL A 349 3.98 24.33 -27.98
CA VAL A 349 3.46 22.98 -28.20
C VAL A 349 4.49 22.15 -28.97
N GLY A 350 5.46 21.58 -28.27
CA GLY A 350 6.48 20.72 -28.86
C GLY A 350 5.97 19.29 -29.09
N LEU A 351 6.08 18.78 -30.33
CA LEU A 351 5.87 17.36 -30.65
C LEU A 351 6.75 16.45 -29.76
N ASP A 352 7.93 16.94 -29.39
CA ASP A 352 8.99 16.20 -28.68
C ASP A 352 8.57 15.72 -27.27
N GLU A 353 7.71 16.46 -26.56
CA GLU A 353 7.15 15.99 -25.28
C GLU A 353 6.15 14.85 -25.49
N SER A 354 5.22 14.96 -26.46
CA SER A 354 4.21 13.92 -26.71
C SER A 354 4.83 12.58 -27.12
N SER A 355 5.91 12.61 -27.91
CA SER A 355 6.66 11.42 -28.34
C SER A 355 7.55 10.81 -27.26
N ARG A 356 7.97 11.56 -26.24
CA ARG A 356 8.70 11.00 -25.09
C ARG A 356 7.81 10.08 -24.23
N PHE A 357 6.51 10.37 -24.14
CA PHE A 357 5.59 9.63 -23.28
C PHE A 357 5.05 8.33 -23.92
N SER A 358 5.15 8.15 -25.24
CA SER A 358 4.64 6.97 -25.94
C SER A 358 5.56 5.74 -25.86
N MET A 359 6.83 5.89 -25.43
CA MET A 359 7.85 4.84 -25.50
C MET A 359 8.07 3.98 -24.24
N LEU A 360 7.38 4.22 -23.10
CA LEU A 360 7.60 3.47 -21.85
C LEU A 360 6.32 3.26 -20.99
N ASP A 361 5.58 2.19 -21.27
CA ASP A 361 4.17 2.02 -20.90
C ASP A 361 3.81 1.80 -19.40
N GLN A 362 4.76 1.72 -18.47
CA GLN A 362 4.45 1.49 -17.04
C GLN A 362 5.04 2.55 -16.09
N LYS A 363 6.16 3.16 -16.47
CA LYS A 363 6.89 4.12 -15.62
C LYS A 363 6.24 5.52 -15.65
N LEU A 364 5.59 5.86 -16.77
CA LEU A 364 5.11 7.20 -17.09
C LEU A 364 3.71 7.52 -16.54
N VAL A 365 2.82 6.51 -16.35
CA VAL A 365 1.45 6.64 -15.78
C VAL A 365 1.43 7.55 -14.55
N LEU A 366 2.49 7.40 -13.78
CA LEU A 366 2.72 8.01 -12.52
C LEU A 366 3.30 9.43 -12.59
N GLU A 367 4.25 9.65 -13.50
CA GLU A 367 4.87 10.96 -13.74
C GLU A 367 3.85 11.97 -14.28
N HIS A 368 2.88 11.54 -15.08
CA HIS A 368 1.85 12.42 -15.60
C HIS A 368 0.77 12.76 -14.55
N GLN A 369 0.45 11.84 -13.63
CA GLN A 369 -0.42 12.12 -12.47
C GLN A 369 0.20 13.17 -11.55
N ILE A 370 1.52 13.11 -11.38
CA ILE A 370 2.35 14.08 -10.68
C ILE A 370 2.34 15.46 -11.38
N ILE A 371 2.48 15.49 -12.71
CA ILE A 371 2.44 16.74 -13.49
C ILE A 371 1.04 17.38 -13.47
N ILE A 372 -0.04 16.58 -13.54
CA ILE A 372 -1.42 17.09 -13.42
C ILE A 372 -1.65 17.69 -12.03
N ALA A 373 -1.28 16.99 -10.95
CA ALA A 373 -1.41 17.50 -9.59
C ALA A 373 -0.57 18.78 -9.35
N ARG A 374 0.65 18.82 -9.89
CA ARG A 374 1.56 19.97 -9.76
C ARG A 374 1.10 21.22 -10.50
N GLU A 375 0.46 21.08 -11.65
CA GLU A 375 0.04 22.22 -12.48
C GLU A 375 -1.41 22.68 -12.24
N THR A 376 -2.28 21.84 -11.66
CA THR A 376 -3.69 22.19 -11.40
C THR A 376 -3.92 22.77 -10.01
N GLY A 377 -2.98 22.59 -9.07
CA GLY A 377 -3.19 22.93 -7.65
C GLY A 377 -4.23 22.07 -6.95
N LEU A 378 -4.84 21.10 -7.64
CA LEU A 378 -5.72 20.11 -7.04
C LEU A 378 -4.86 19.10 -6.26
N PRO A 379 -5.17 18.81 -4.98
CA PRO A 379 -4.58 17.67 -4.32
C PRO A 379 -4.87 16.43 -5.15
N LEU A 380 -3.85 15.58 -5.29
CA LEU A 380 -4.01 14.26 -5.90
C LEU A 380 -4.89 13.40 -4.97
N ILE A 381 -6.21 13.58 -5.03
CA ILE A 381 -7.17 12.82 -4.24
C ILE A 381 -7.35 11.47 -4.92
N LEU A 382 -6.39 10.58 -4.69
CA LEU A 382 -6.65 9.15 -4.67
C LEU A 382 -7.44 8.90 -3.38
N HIS A 383 -8.77 8.88 -3.44
CA HIS A 383 -9.59 8.36 -2.35
C HIS A 383 -9.44 6.81 -2.31
N CYS A 384 -8.22 6.32 -2.16
CA CYS A 384 -7.95 4.93 -1.84
C CYS A 384 -8.09 4.80 -0.33
N ARG A 385 -9.32 4.61 0.16
CA ARG A 385 -9.56 4.19 1.54
C ARG A 385 -8.82 2.87 1.78
N GLY A 386 -7.67 2.94 2.42
CA GLY A 386 -7.08 1.92 3.30
C GLY A 386 -6.93 0.47 2.80
N HIS A 387 -7.20 0.15 1.54
CA HIS A 387 -7.07 -1.22 1.04
C HIS A 387 -5.63 -1.50 0.63
N SER A 388 -5.05 -2.54 1.24
CA SER A 388 -3.68 -3.05 1.09
C SER A 388 -3.22 -3.32 -0.35
N LEU A 389 -4.12 -3.33 -1.33
CA LEU A 389 -3.86 -3.63 -2.73
C LEU A 389 -3.26 -2.46 -3.54
N PHE A 390 -3.29 -1.22 -3.06
CA PHE A 390 -2.87 -0.04 -3.85
C PHE A 390 -1.68 0.76 -3.27
N ARG A 391 -1.10 0.35 -2.14
CA ARG A 391 0.06 1.00 -1.49
C ARG A 391 1.32 1.10 -2.38
N PRO A 392 1.70 0.07 -3.17
CA PRO A 392 2.91 0.14 -4.00
C PRO A 392 2.83 1.23 -5.09
N LEU A 393 1.62 1.55 -5.54
CA LEU A 393 1.38 2.58 -6.55
C LEU A 393 1.58 3.99 -5.97
N PHE A 394 1.20 4.22 -4.71
CA PHE A 394 1.36 5.48 -4.00
C PHE A 394 2.82 5.77 -3.61
N ASP A 395 3.57 4.76 -3.18
CA ASP A 395 4.98 4.94 -2.76
C ASP A 395 5.90 5.26 -3.95
N TYR A 396 5.57 4.73 -5.13
CA TYR A 396 6.23 5.08 -6.37
C TYR A 396 5.95 6.57 -6.75
N MET A 397 4.79 7.13 -6.36
CA MET A 397 4.35 8.52 -6.64
C MET A 397 5.10 9.57 -5.84
N SER A 398 5.30 9.32 -4.55
CA SER A 398 6.00 10.26 -3.69
C SER A 398 7.50 10.40 -4.03
N SER A 399 8.09 9.40 -4.69
CA SER A 399 9.52 9.39 -5.03
C SER A 399 9.92 10.26 -6.24
N LEU A 400 8.94 10.74 -7.03
CA LEU A 400 9.17 11.41 -8.32
C LEU A 400 8.87 12.93 -8.33
N LEU A 401 8.54 13.54 -7.17
CA LEU A 401 8.18 14.97 -7.03
C LEU A 401 9.32 15.82 -6.40
N PRO A 402 9.66 17.01 -6.93
CA PRO A 402 10.61 17.92 -6.29
C PRO A 402 10.03 18.60 -5.04
N SER A 403 10.87 18.78 -4.02
CA SER A 403 10.58 19.20 -2.64
C SER A 403 9.90 20.57 -2.41
N ASN A 404 9.54 21.32 -3.47
CA ASN A 404 9.15 22.74 -3.35
C ASN A 404 7.66 23.05 -3.63
N HIS A 405 6.80 22.05 -3.84
CA HIS A 405 5.34 22.25 -3.87
C HIS A 405 4.67 21.24 -2.94
N PRO A 406 4.20 21.63 -1.74
CA PRO A 406 3.51 20.72 -0.84
C PRO A 406 2.16 20.36 -1.45
N ILE A 407 1.88 19.06 -1.60
CA ILE A 407 0.52 18.57 -1.80
C ILE A 407 -0.23 18.90 -0.50
N GLN A 408 -1.03 19.98 -0.49
CA GLN A 408 -2.00 20.20 0.57
C GLN A 408 -3.14 19.21 0.37
N CYS A 409 -2.90 17.99 0.83
CA CYS A 409 -4.00 17.12 1.19
C CYS A 409 -4.64 17.77 2.42
N SER A 410 -5.83 18.34 2.26
CA SER A 410 -6.78 18.39 3.37
C SER A 410 -7.24 16.97 3.64
N LEU A 411 -6.28 16.12 4.08
CA LEU A 411 -6.61 15.14 5.09
C LEU A 411 -7.36 15.96 6.13
N THR A 412 -8.61 15.59 6.40
CA THR A 412 -9.03 15.64 7.79
C THR A 412 -7.97 14.81 8.51
N ILE A 413 -6.95 15.49 9.04
CA ILE A 413 -5.84 14.93 9.81
C ILE A 413 -6.50 14.43 11.09
N ASN A 414 -7.18 13.29 10.99
CA ASN A 414 -7.61 12.57 12.16
C ASN A 414 -6.41 11.77 12.66
N THR A 415 -5.68 12.44 13.56
CA THR A 415 -5.42 11.89 14.88
C THR A 415 -4.63 10.59 14.95
N GLU A 416 -3.44 10.51 14.36
CA GLU A 416 -2.50 9.45 14.75
C GLU A 416 -1.19 9.97 15.38
N LEU A 417 -1.03 11.27 15.64
CA LEU A 417 0.11 11.81 16.41
C LEU A 417 0.27 11.24 17.84
N TRP A 418 -0.67 10.42 18.32
CA TRP A 418 -0.61 9.81 19.66
C TRP A 418 0.53 8.78 19.82
N PHE A 419 1.16 8.32 18.74
CA PHE A 419 2.37 7.47 18.82
C PHE A 419 3.64 8.27 19.13
N ILE A 420 3.69 9.60 18.92
CA ILE A 420 4.91 10.40 19.16
C ILE A 420 5.39 10.26 20.63
N PRO A 421 4.52 10.36 21.64
CA PRO A 421 4.90 10.06 23.03
C PRO A 421 5.49 8.65 23.21
N LEU A 422 4.94 7.65 22.52
CA LEU A 422 5.39 6.25 22.60
C LEU A 422 6.81 6.10 22.03
N ASP A 423 7.10 6.74 20.91
CA ASP A 423 8.44 6.73 20.31
C ASP A 423 9.46 7.46 21.15
N ILE A 424 9.08 8.60 21.72
CA ILE A 424 9.95 9.35 22.63
C ILE A 424 10.31 8.48 23.84
N VAL A 425 9.32 7.82 24.46
CA VAL A 425 9.57 6.87 25.56
C VAL A 425 10.49 5.73 25.13
N THR A 426 10.29 5.20 23.92
CA THR A 426 11.11 4.11 23.38
C THR A 426 12.55 4.56 23.11
N ILE A 427 12.74 5.75 22.55
CA ILE A 427 14.06 6.35 22.31
C ILE A 427 14.77 6.61 23.64
N LEU A 428 14.09 7.21 24.62
CA LEU A 428 14.67 7.49 25.93
C LEU A 428 15.10 6.21 26.66
N SER A 429 14.26 5.17 26.64
CA SER A 429 14.56 3.88 27.27
C SER A 429 15.71 3.14 26.57
N THR A 430 15.72 3.10 25.24
CA THR A 430 16.81 2.45 24.48
C THR A 430 18.13 3.23 24.58
N ALA A 431 18.10 4.56 24.53
CA ALA A 431 19.29 5.40 24.73
C ALA A 431 19.88 5.26 26.14
N LEU A 432 19.02 5.21 27.17
CA LEU A 432 19.45 4.92 28.54
C LEU A 432 20.12 3.54 28.63
N THR A 433 19.54 2.54 27.97
CA THR A 433 20.08 1.17 27.94
C THR A 433 21.46 1.12 27.30
N VAL A 434 21.64 1.78 26.15
CA VAL A 434 22.95 1.91 25.48
C VAL A 434 23.98 2.58 26.39
N GLY A 435 23.62 3.71 27.02
CA GLY A 435 24.53 4.44 27.90
C GLY A 435 24.96 3.63 29.13
N VAL A 436 24.00 2.95 29.78
CA VAL A 436 24.27 2.10 30.95
C VAL A 436 25.11 0.88 30.55
N ALA A 437 24.80 0.22 29.43
CA ALA A 437 25.56 -0.94 28.96
C ALA A 437 27.03 -0.58 28.64
N ILE A 438 27.28 0.54 27.95
CA ILE A 438 28.63 1.05 27.68
C ILE A 438 29.36 1.33 29.00
N LEU A 439 28.71 1.99 29.96
CA LEU A 439 29.30 2.28 31.26
C LEU A 439 29.71 1.01 31.99
N ILE A 440 28.83 0.00 32.04
CA ILE A 440 29.09 -1.29 32.68
C ILE A 440 30.30 -1.98 32.02
N LEU A 441 30.32 -2.06 30.70
CA LEU A 441 31.40 -2.69 29.94
C LEU A 441 32.75 -1.97 30.20
N LEU A 442 32.76 -0.64 30.19
CA LEU A 442 33.96 0.14 30.51
C LEU A 442 34.48 -0.11 31.93
N ILE A 443 33.59 -0.20 32.91
CA ILE A 443 33.96 -0.51 34.30
C ILE A 443 34.60 -1.90 34.40
N ILE A 444 33.99 -2.89 33.74
CA ILE A 444 34.52 -4.27 33.74
C ILE A 444 35.91 -4.32 33.08
N LEU A 445 36.13 -3.53 32.02
CA LEU A 445 37.42 -3.46 31.35
C LEU A 445 38.49 -2.76 32.21
N ILE A 446 38.15 -1.64 32.86
CA ILE A 446 39.12 -0.78 33.57
C ILE A 446 39.42 -1.30 34.98
N ASP A 447 38.41 -1.72 35.74
CA ASP A 447 38.59 -2.11 37.14
C ASP A 447 39.01 -3.57 37.24
N LYS A 448 40.27 -3.81 37.65
CA LYS A 448 40.82 -5.15 37.87
C LYS A 448 40.01 -5.99 38.87
N THR A 449 39.27 -5.36 39.80
CA THR A 449 38.38 -6.08 40.72
C THR A 449 37.19 -6.74 40.02
N CYS A 450 36.89 -6.32 38.79
CA CYS A 450 35.87 -6.92 37.94
C CYS A 450 36.42 -8.02 37.00
N HIS A 451 37.72 -8.34 37.01
CA HIS A 451 38.31 -9.38 36.15
C HIS A 451 38.06 -10.79 36.70
N THR A 452 36.79 -11.17 36.78
CA THR A 452 36.34 -12.47 37.29
C THR A 452 35.41 -13.15 36.28
N VAL A 453 35.35 -14.49 36.32
CA VAL A 453 34.47 -15.26 35.42
C VAL A 453 32.99 -14.84 35.51
N PRO A 454 32.38 -14.62 36.70
CA PRO A 454 31.01 -14.10 36.79
C PRO A 454 30.83 -12.75 36.08
N MET A 455 31.82 -11.86 36.16
CA MET A 455 31.76 -10.55 35.51
C MET A 455 31.94 -10.64 34.00
N MET A 456 32.74 -11.58 33.51
CA MET A 456 32.83 -11.87 32.08
C MET A 456 31.47 -12.32 31.51
N LEU A 457 30.72 -13.14 32.24
CA LEU A 457 29.37 -13.55 31.82
C LEU A 457 28.35 -12.40 31.89
N ILE A 458 28.49 -11.49 32.85
CA ILE A 458 27.69 -10.25 32.93
C ILE A 458 28.04 -9.34 31.75
N ALA A 459 29.33 -9.17 31.43
CA ALA A 459 29.78 -8.41 30.27
C ALA A 459 29.21 -8.97 28.97
N ASN A 460 29.11 -10.29 28.83
CA ASN A 460 28.46 -10.93 27.68
C ASN A 460 26.98 -10.53 27.54
N SER A 461 26.23 -10.54 28.64
CA SER A 461 24.83 -10.06 28.63
C SER A 461 24.74 -8.58 28.27
N CYS A 462 25.60 -7.73 28.85
CA CYS A 462 25.62 -6.31 28.51
C CYS A 462 26.00 -6.04 27.06
N LEU A 463 26.88 -6.86 26.47
CA LEU A 463 27.27 -6.73 25.07
C LEU A 463 26.11 -7.10 24.14
N ALA A 464 25.40 -8.20 24.43
CA ALA A 464 24.22 -8.59 23.66
C ALA A 464 23.11 -7.52 23.73
N GLU A 465 22.88 -6.98 24.93
CA GLU A 465 21.91 -5.92 25.17
C GLU A 465 22.30 -4.59 24.52
N LEU A 466 23.60 -4.25 24.50
CA LEU A 466 24.11 -3.08 23.78
C LEU A 466 23.79 -3.15 22.28
N ILE A 467 23.99 -4.31 21.65
CA ILE A 467 23.68 -4.50 20.24
C ILE A 467 22.17 -4.35 19.99
N CYS A 468 21.35 -5.03 20.78
CA CYS A 468 19.89 -4.97 20.67
C CYS A 468 19.38 -3.53 20.84
N ALA A 469 19.83 -2.83 21.88
CA ALA A 469 19.40 -1.48 22.20
C ALA A 469 19.89 -0.45 21.16
N SER A 470 21.09 -0.65 20.59
CA SER A 470 21.61 0.23 19.53
C SER A 470 20.80 0.11 18.24
N ASP A 471 20.44 -1.12 17.86
CA ASP A 471 19.56 -1.35 16.70
C ASP A 471 18.17 -0.75 16.93
N SER A 472 17.58 -1.03 18.09
CA SER A 472 16.26 -0.55 18.50
C SER A 472 16.20 0.98 18.58
N LEU A 473 17.26 1.62 19.07
CA LEU A 473 17.39 3.08 19.09
C LEU A 473 17.42 3.65 17.67
N GLY A 474 18.21 3.03 16.77
CA GLY A 474 18.26 3.41 15.37
C GLY A 474 16.90 3.28 14.68
N MET A 475 16.17 2.20 14.94
CA MET A 475 14.81 2.00 14.45
C MET A 475 13.83 3.04 15.00
N SER A 476 13.87 3.29 16.30
CA SER A 476 12.92 4.21 16.95
C SER A 476 13.15 5.66 16.51
N ILE A 477 14.41 6.06 16.30
CA ILE A 477 14.74 7.38 15.73
C ILE A 477 14.27 7.47 14.27
N LEU A 478 14.48 6.43 13.47
CA LEU A 478 14.01 6.40 12.09
C LEU A 478 12.49 6.50 12.02
N THR A 479 11.79 5.77 12.89
CA THR A 479 10.33 5.76 12.94
C THR A 479 9.79 7.11 13.42
N LEU A 480 10.33 7.68 14.51
CA LEU A 480 9.96 9.03 14.98
C LEU A 480 10.23 10.09 13.91
N ARG A 481 11.36 10.01 13.20
CA ARG A 481 11.67 10.94 12.11
C ARG A 481 10.62 10.84 11.01
N ASN A 482 10.28 9.63 10.58
CA ASN A 482 9.29 9.43 9.52
C ASN A 482 7.90 9.90 9.96
N ASP A 483 7.55 9.69 11.22
CA ASP A 483 6.31 10.14 11.84
C ASP A 483 6.21 11.68 11.94
N LEU A 484 7.30 12.34 12.37
CA LEU A 484 7.38 13.80 12.44
C LEU A 484 7.38 14.44 11.05
N GLN A 485 8.00 13.78 10.06
CA GLN A 485 8.13 14.29 8.70
C GLN A 485 6.98 13.83 7.78
N GLN A 486 6.12 12.93 8.24
CA GLN A 486 5.04 12.30 7.48
C GLN A 486 5.51 11.71 6.13
N ILE A 487 6.72 11.13 6.09
CA ILE A 487 7.35 10.56 4.89
C ILE A 487 6.99 9.06 4.81
N PRO A 488 6.81 8.46 3.60
CA PRO A 488 6.72 7.01 3.45
C PRO A 488 7.93 6.30 4.09
N TYR A 489 7.80 5.02 4.43
CA TYR A 489 8.75 4.28 5.26
C TYR A 489 9.64 3.31 4.45
N PRO A 490 10.74 3.77 3.80
CA PRO A 490 11.75 2.88 3.27
C PRO A 490 12.83 2.62 4.32
N ASP A 491 12.72 1.55 5.10
CA ASP A 491 13.86 1.05 5.84
C ASP A 491 14.71 0.13 4.95
N SER A 492 15.68 0.73 4.25
CA SER A 492 16.65 -0.01 3.43
C SER A 492 17.45 -1.07 4.19
N MET A 493 17.51 -0.96 5.53
CA MET A 493 18.20 -1.89 6.40
C MET A 493 17.23 -2.87 7.07
N CYS A 494 15.97 -2.96 6.63
CA CYS A 494 14.94 -3.69 7.35
C CYS A 494 15.29 -5.15 7.64
N ILE A 495 15.79 -5.87 6.62
CA ILE A 495 16.22 -7.26 6.75
C ILE A 495 17.34 -7.38 7.78
N PHE A 496 18.32 -6.47 7.71
CA PHE A 496 19.48 -6.45 8.60
C PHE A 496 19.08 -6.15 10.04
N ARG A 497 18.22 -5.16 10.26
CA ARG A 497 17.75 -4.75 11.59
C ARG A 497 16.87 -5.80 12.24
N GLY A 498 15.91 -6.35 11.49
CA GLY A 498 15.11 -7.49 11.95
C GLY A 498 16.01 -8.66 12.37
N TYR A 499 16.97 -9.03 11.53
CA TYR A 499 17.95 -10.08 11.85
C TYR A 499 18.74 -9.77 13.13
N LEU A 500 19.29 -8.56 13.24
CA LEU A 500 20.11 -8.13 14.38
C LEU A 500 19.32 -8.13 15.68
N SER A 501 18.06 -7.68 15.64
CA SER A 501 17.12 -7.73 16.77
C SER A 501 16.87 -9.17 17.24
N TYR A 502 16.53 -10.09 16.34
CA TYR A 502 16.31 -11.50 16.72
C TYR A 502 17.58 -12.20 17.21
N ALA A 503 18.72 -11.96 16.55
CA ALA A 503 20.00 -12.56 16.93
C ALA A 503 20.48 -12.07 18.30
N SER A 504 20.39 -10.76 18.57
CA SER A 504 20.80 -10.18 19.85
C SER A 504 19.89 -10.62 21.01
N CYS A 505 18.57 -10.71 20.79
CA CYS A 505 17.63 -11.28 21.76
C CYS A 505 17.97 -12.76 22.09
N ALA A 506 18.33 -13.56 21.08
CA ALA A 506 18.76 -14.93 21.28
C ALA A 506 20.01 -15.01 22.16
N VAL A 507 21.07 -14.27 21.80
CA VAL A 507 22.31 -14.25 22.57
C VAL A 507 22.08 -13.80 24.01
N MET A 508 21.21 -12.81 24.24
CA MET A 508 20.87 -12.33 25.58
C MET A 508 20.26 -13.44 26.45
N ASN A 509 19.24 -14.14 25.95
CA ASN A 509 18.58 -15.23 26.70
C ASN A 509 19.54 -16.40 26.98
N TYR A 510 20.38 -16.77 26.00
CA TYR A 510 21.41 -17.79 26.21
C TYR A 510 22.51 -17.34 27.18
N SER A 511 22.83 -16.04 27.24
CA SER A 511 23.78 -15.50 28.21
C SER A 511 23.26 -15.66 29.65
N PHE A 512 21.97 -15.40 29.90
CA PHE A 512 21.38 -15.67 31.22
C PHE A 512 21.35 -17.14 31.57
N LEU A 513 21.10 -18.00 30.59
CA LEU A 513 21.18 -19.45 30.76
C LEU A 513 22.60 -19.88 31.13
N LEU A 514 23.62 -19.34 30.47
CA LEU A 514 25.02 -19.64 30.76
C LEU A 514 25.40 -19.19 32.19
N GLN A 515 24.95 -18.01 32.61
CA GLN A 515 25.11 -17.55 34.00
C GLN A 515 24.45 -18.48 35.01
N ALA A 516 23.23 -18.93 34.74
CA ALA A 516 22.49 -19.87 35.58
C ALA A 516 23.23 -21.21 35.71
N ILE A 517 23.69 -21.78 34.59
CA ILE A 517 24.43 -23.05 34.56
C ILE A 517 25.75 -22.90 35.33
N TYR A 518 26.52 -21.84 35.09
CA TYR A 518 27.79 -21.59 35.77
C TYR A 518 27.62 -21.56 37.30
N ARG A 519 26.62 -20.82 37.80
CA ARG A 519 26.34 -20.74 39.24
C ARG A 519 25.90 -22.08 39.82
N TYR A 520 25.10 -22.84 39.09
CA TYR A 520 24.69 -24.18 39.49
C TYR A 520 25.90 -25.12 39.61
N VAL A 521 26.73 -25.18 38.58
CA VAL A 521 27.90 -26.07 38.52
C VAL A 521 28.89 -25.79 39.63
N ILE A 522 29.15 -24.51 39.96
CA ILE A 522 30.08 -24.17 41.05
C ILE A 522 29.60 -24.63 42.41
N VAL A 523 28.29 -24.64 42.64
CA VAL A 523 27.72 -25.02 43.94
C VAL A 523 27.57 -26.54 44.06
N VAL A 524 27.10 -27.20 43.00
CA VAL A 524 26.79 -28.64 43.03
C VAL A 524 28.03 -29.49 42.70
N TYR A 525 28.92 -28.99 41.84
CA TYR A 525 30.08 -29.70 41.32
C TYR A 525 31.37 -28.88 41.50
N PRO A 526 31.76 -28.53 42.73
CA PRO A 526 32.88 -27.62 43.00
C PRO A 526 34.24 -28.14 42.50
N ASN A 527 34.39 -29.47 42.34
CA ASN A 527 35.64 -30.10 41.89
C ASN A 527 35.82 -30.11 40.37
N TYR A 528 34.81 -29.68 39.61
CA TYR A 528 34.85 -29.64 38.15
C TYR A 528 35.49 -28.32 37.67
N LEU A 529 36.81 -28.19 37.89
CA LEU A 529 37.60 -26.97 37.63
C LEU A 529 37.54 -26.50 36.17
N ILE A 530 37.33 -27.42 35.22
CA ILE A 530 37.20 -27.10 33.79
C ILE A 530 36.05 -26.10 33.56
N PHE A 531 34.91 -26.29 34.22
CA PHE A 531 33.75 -25.40 34.11
C PHE A 531 33.96 -24.03 34.77
N GLN A 532 34.99 -23.90 35.61
CA GLN A 532 35.35 -22.65 36.30
C GLN A 532 36.42 -21.86 35.54
N SER A 533 37.02 -22.45 34.49
CA SER A 533 38.08 -21.82 33.70
C SER A 533 37.54 -20.73 32.78
N THR A 534 38.23 -19.59 32.74
CA THR A 534 37.93 -18.48 31.82
C THR A 534 37.94 -18.95 30.35
N ARG A 535 38.89 -19.81 29.97
CA ARG A 535 38.98 -20.33 28.59
C ARG A 535 37.73 -21.12 28.18
N PHE A 536 37.20 -21.90 29.13
CA PHE A 536 36.04 -22.74 28.87
C PHE A 536 34.74 -21.92 28.82
N GLN A 537 34.63 -20.89 29.65
CA GLN A 537 33.51 -19.96 29.60
C GLN A 537 33.54 -19.09 28.34
N LEU A 538 34.71 -18.67 27.87
CA LEU A 538 34.87 -18.01 26.57
C LEU A 538 34.44 -18.91 25.40
N PHE A 539 34.77 -20.20 25.45
CA PHE A 539 34.29 -21.16 24.45
C PHE A 539 32.76 -21.21 24.40
N PHE A 540 32.08 -21.34 25.55
CA PHE A 540 30.62 -21.34 25.57
C PHE A 540 30.02 -20.01 25.14
N ILE A 541 30.62 -18.88 25.50
CA ILE A 541 30.22 -17.58 24.95
C ILE A 541 30.29 -17.63 23.42
N CYS A 542 31.41 -18.03 22.82
CA CYS A 542 31.54 -18.14 21.37
C CYS A 542 30.48 -19.06 20.75
N VAL A 543 30.17 -20.19 21.40
CA VAL A 543 29.10 -21.11 20.96
C VAL A 543 27.73 -20.42 21.00
N THR A 544 27.40 -19.68 22.07
CA THR A 544 26.12 -18.97 22.16
C THR A 544 25.97 -17.88 21.10
N TRP A 545 27.05 -17.16 20.77
CA TRP A 545 27.05 -16.18 19.68
C TRP A 545 26.94 -16.83 18.32
N THR A 546 27.68 -17.92 18.09
CA THR A 546 27.59 -18.68 16.84
C THR A 546 26.16 -19.18 16.64
N PHE A 547 25.55 -19.79 17.66
CA PHE A 547 24.17 -20.25 17.56
C PHE A 547 23.17 -19.11 17.39
N GLY A 548 23.33 -18.02 18.15
CA GLY A 548 22.46 -16.85 18.10
C GLY A 548 22.47 -16.10 16.77
N PHE A 549 23.60 -16.09 16.05
CA PHE A 549 23.72 -15.42 14.75
C PHE A 549 23.55 -16.40 13.57
N VAL A 550 24.17 -17.58 13.59
CA VAL A 550 24.11 -18.53 12.47
C VAL A 550 22.69 -19.01 12.22
N TYR A 551 21.91 -19.27 13.27
CA TYR A 551 20.57 -19.81 13.09
C TYR A 551 19.62 -18.81 12.42
N PRO A 552 19.53 -17.53 12.84
CA PRO A 552 18.70 -16.55 12.14
C PRO A 552 19.17 -16.17 10.72
N ILE A 553 20.36 -16.59 10.26
CA ILE A 553 20.80 -16.35 8.86
C ILE A 553 19.83 -16.99 7.85
N GLY A 554 19.21 -18.12 8.22
CA GLY A 554 18.14 -18.74 7.41
C GLY A 554 16.94 -17.81 7.17
N PHE A 555 16.70 -16.86 8.07
CA PHE A 555 15.63 -15.87 7.91
C PHE A 555 15.99 -14.77 6.91
N MET A 556 17.28 -14.40 6.82
CA MET A 556 17.76 -13.44 5.81
C MET A 556 17.73 -14.03 4.39
N SER A 557 18.10 -15.30 4.23
CA SER A 557 18.23 -15.94 2.91
C SER A 557 16.89 -16.31 2.27
N ASN A 558 15.85 -16.57 3.06
CA ASN A 558 14.54 -16.99 2.57
C ASN A 558 13.52 -15.84 2.40
N GLY A 559 13.92 -14.58 2.65
CA GLY A 559 12.99 -13.44 2.58
C GLY A 559 11.91 -13.44 3.68
N ASN A 560 12.16 -14.13 4.80
CA ASN A 560 11.19 -14.30 5.90
C ASN A 560 11.18 -13.12 6.88
N ILE A 561 11.87 -12.02 6.59
CA ILE A 561 11.79 -10.76 7.35
C ILE A 561 11.24 -9.71 6.39
N THR A 562 10.09 -9.15 6.75
CA THR A 562 9.37 -8.17 5.94
C THR A 562 9.06 -6.94 6.77
N TYR A 563 9.04 -5.77 6.12
CA TYR A 563 8.58 -4.56 6.76
C TYR A 563 7.06 -4.60 6.89
N ASP A 564 6.53 -4.59 8.11
CA ASP A 564 5.11 -4.43 8.36
C ASP A 564 4.76 -2.94 8.32
N VAL A 565 4.02 -2.56 7.28
CA VAL A 565 3.66 -1.17 7.00
C VAL A 565 2.66 -0.62 8.02
N ASP A 566 1.76 -1.45 8.54
CA ASP A 566 0.73 -1.03 9.50
C ASP A 566 1.29 -0.91 10.92
N ASN A 567 2.37 -1.62 11.23
CA ASN A 567 3.05 -1.57 12.53
C ASN A 567 4.39 -0.81 12.49
N GLN A 568 4.83 -0.39 11.31
CA GLN A 568 6.05 0.35 11.04
C GLN A 568 7.33 -0.31 11.59
N ILE A 569 7.39 -1.65 11.54
CA ILE A 569 8.50 -2.41 12.13
C ILE A 569 8.92 -3.57 11.22
N CYS A 570 10.21 -3.89 11.24
CA CYS A 570 10.78 -5.04 10.57
C CYS A 570 10.56 -6.30 11.40
N GLN A 571 9.86 -7.27 10.84
CA GLN A 571 9.55 -8.49 11.57
C GLN A 571 9.40 -9.71 10.66
N ILE A 572 9.43 -10.89 11.28
CA ILE A 572 8.99 -12.14 10.66
C ILE A 572 7.46 -12.07 10.45
N PRO A 573 6.91 -12.62 9.35
CA PRO A 573 5.47 -12.67 9.11
C PRO A 573 4.70 -13.22 10.31
N LEU A 574 3.73 -12.43 10.78
CA LEU A 574 2.78 -12.83 11.82
C LEU A 574 1.85 -13.94 11.31
N GLY A 575 1.40 -14.80 12.22
CA GLY A 575 0.66 -16.02 11.90
C GLY A 575 1.50 -17.29 12.04
N LEU A 576 0.94 -18.44 11.63
CA LEU A 576 1.52 -19.76 11.88
C LEU A 576 2.67 -20.08 10.91
N SER A 577 3.83 -19.44 11.11
CA SER A 577 5.04 -19.68 10.33
C SER A 577 6.10 -20.45 11.12
N PHE A 578 6.91 -21.26 10.43
CA PHE A 578 8.02 -21.99 11.05
C PHE A 578 8.99 -21.05 11.78
N SER A 579 9.32 -19.91 11.16
CA SER A 579 10.19 -18.90 11.73
C SER A 579 9.62 -18.34 13.05
N MET A 580 8.32 -18.07 13.11
CA MET A 580 7.68 -17.54 14.31
C MET A 580 7.63 -18.58 15.44
N ILE A 581 7.26 -19.83 15.12
CA ILE A 581 7.27 -20.94 16.08
C ILE A 581 8.68 -21.13 16.64
N PHE A 582 9.69 -21.13 15.77
CA PHE A 582 11.07 -21.29 16.20
C PHE A 582 11.50 -20.18 17.17
N VAL A 583 11.26 -18.91 16.83
CA VAL A 583 11.63 -17.78 17.69
C VAL A 583 10.93 -17.91 19.05
N ALA A 584 9.62 -18.15 19.08
CA ALA A 584 8.87 -18.28 20.33
C ALA A 584 9.40 -19.42 21.23
N PHE A 585 9.68 -20.58 20.65
CA PHE A 585 10.11 -21.76 21.41
C PHE A 585 11.60 -21.74 21.75
N CYS A 586 12.48 -21.60 20.76
CA CYS A 586 13.91 -21.80 20.91
C CYS A 586 14.62 -20.60 21.52
N ILE A 587 14.20 -19.38 21.20
CA ILE A 587 14.85 -18.16 21.71
C ILE A 587 14.32 -17.79 23.09
N TYR A 588 13.02 -17.94 23.35
CA TYR A 588 12.41 -17.51 24.61
C TYR A 588 12.06 -18.67 25.53
N THR A 589 11.21 -19.59 25.09
CA THR A 589 10.59 -20.59 25.99
C THR A 589 11.62 -21.56 26.59
N ILE A 590 12.51 -22.14 25.76
CA ILE A 590 13.48 -23.14 26.20
C ILE A 590 14.49 -22.56 27.21
N PRO A 591 15.21 -21.45 26.91
CA PRO A 591 16.20 -20.92 27.84
C PRO A 591 15.60 -20.52 29.19
N ILE A 592 14.45 -19.84 29.16
CA ILE A 592 13.75 -19.39 30.38
C ILE A 592 13.30 -20.58 31.23
N SER A 593 12.74 -21.62 30.60
CA SER A 593 12.32 -22.84 31.30
C SER A 593 13.50 -23.53 31.97
N ILE A 594 14.65 -23.63 31.29
CA ILE A 594 15.85 -24.25 31.86
C ILE A 594 16.38 -23.42 33.05
N ILE A 595 16.42 -22.09 32.95
CA ILE A 595 16.85 -21.21 34.05
C ILE A 595 16.00 -21.47 35.30
N ILE A 596 14.67 -21.53 35.15
CA ILE A 596 13.73 -21.78 36.24
C ILE A 596 13.94 -23.19 36.83
N LEU A 597 14.09 -24.21 35.99
CA LEU A 597 14.34 -25.59 36.42
C LEU A 597 15.66 -25.72 37.20
N VAL A 598 16.73 -25.11 36.71
CA VAL A 598 18.05 -25.11 37.36
C VAL A 598 17.98 -24.36 38.69
N TYR A 599 17.24 -23.25 38.77
CA TYR A 599 17.02 -22.52 40.02
C TYR A 599 16.33 -23.40 41.07
N PHE A 600 15.23 -24.07 40.73
CA PHE A 600 14.55 -24.97 41.67
C PHE A 600 15.44 -26.13 42.12
N LYS A 601 16.23 -26.71 41.20
CA LYS A 601 17.23 -27.73 41.55
C LYS A 601 18.25 -27.18 42.55
N LEU A 602 18.76 -25.96 42.34
CA LEU A 602 19.71 -25.34 43.23
C LEU A 602 19.10 -25.05 44.62
N VAL A 603 17.88 -24.53 44.68
CA VAL A 603 17.16 -24.30 45.95
C VAL A 603 17.03 -25.60 46.73
N ARG A 604 16.60 -26.69 46.07
CA ARG A 604 16.48 -28.02 46.70
C ARG A 604 17.84 -28.52 47.20
N TYR A 605 18.89 -28.35 46.39
CA TYR A 605 20.24 -28.76 46.77
C TYR A 605 20.73 -28.01 48.01
N VAL A 606 20.62 -26.68 48.05
CA VAL A 606 21.04 -25.86 49.20
C VAL A 606 20.22 -26.15 50.45
N LYS A 607 18.90 -26.41 50.32
CA LYS A 607 18.05 -26.82 51.44
C LYS A 607 18.44 -28.20 52.01
N THR A 608 18.79 -29.13 51.13
CA THR A 608 19.29 -30.45 51.55
C THR A 608 20.63 -30.31 52.26
N MET A 609 21.52 -29.48 51.72
CA MET A 609 22.83 -29.17 52.29
C MET A 609 22.74 -28.54 53.68
N SER A 610 21.74 -27.66 53.93
CA SER A 610 21.53 -27.06 55.25
C SER A 610 21.03 -28.04 56.31
N ASN A 611 20.46 -29.19 55.89
CA ASN A 611 19.97 -30.23 56.79
C ASN A 611 21.02 -31.33 57.05
N LEU A 612 22.15 -31.30 56.32
CA LEU A 612 23.28 -32.22 56.47
C LEU A 612 24.42 -31.54 57.23
N VAL A 613 25.28 -32.32 57.88
CA VAL A 613 26.52 -31.81 58.50
C VAL A 613 27.47 -31.35 57.39
N THR A 614 27.40 -30.08 57.03
CA THR A 614 28.23 -29.47 55.98
C THR A 614 29.11 -28.35 56.52
N PRO A 615 30.34 -28.18 55.99
CA PRO A 615 31.22 -27.10 56.41
C PRO A 615 30.57 -25.72 56.19
N VAL A 616 30.60 -24.88 57.23
CA VAL A 616 29.94 -23.56 57.26
C VAL A 616 30.33 -22.69 56.07
N ASN A 617 31.61 -22.69 55.68
CA ASN A 617 32.12 -21.92 54.54
C ASN A 617 31.50 -22.36 53.20
N THR A 618 31.27 -23.66 53.01
CA THR A 618 30.66 -24.21 51.80
C THR A 618 29.19 -23.85 51.71
N LEU A 619 28.47 -23.91 52.85
CA LEU A 619 27.07 -23.51 52.92
C LEU A 619 26.88 -21.99 52.69
N ILE A 620 27.77 -21.16 53.24
CA ILE A 620 27.76 -19.70 53.01
C ILE A 620 28.00 -19.40 51.52
N ARG A 621 28.97 -20.06 50.89
CA ARG A 621 29.24 -19.91 49.45
C ARG A 621 28.02 -20.33 48.61
N ALA A 622 27.40 -21.46 48.94
CA ALA A 622 26.22 -21.96 48.26
C ALA A 622 25.02 -21.01 48.40
N ARG A 623 24.78 -20.45 49.60
CA ARG A 623 23.74 -19.42 49.83
C ARG A 623 24.03 -18.12 49.07
N ARG A 624 25.30 -17.69 49.01
CA ARG A 624 25.70 -16.50 48.26
C ARG A 624 25.44 -16.67 46.77
N GLU A 625 25.82 -17.80 46.19
CA GLU A 625 25.54 -18.09 44.78
C GLU A 625 24.04 -18.27 44.50
N LEU A 626 23.29 -18.90 45.41
CA LEU A 626 21.83 -18.98 45.31
C LEU A 626 21.18 -17.59 45.34
N ASN A 627 21.66 -16.68 46.19
CA ASN A 627 21.20 -15.29 46.21
C ASN A 627 21.52 -14.56 44.90
N MET A 628 22.69 -14.81 44.30
CA MET A 628 23.04 -14.26 43.00
C MET A 628 22.20 -14.85 41.87
N PHE A 629 21.90 -16.15 41.91
CA PHE A 629 21.00 -16.79 40.96
C PHE A 629 19.57 -16.26 41.12
N ARG A 630 19.07 -16.10 42.34
CA ARG A 630 17.75 -15.50 42.60
C ARG A 630 17.61 -14.14 41.91
N ARG A 631 18.68 -13.33 41.85
CA ARG A 631 18.71 -12.07 41.08
C ARG A 631 18.52 -12.29 39.59
N ILE A 632 19.18 -13.29 38.99
CA ILE A 632 18.97 -13.67 37.56
C ILE A 632 17.52 -14.07 37.31
N VAL A 633 16.92 -14.88 38.20
CA VAL A 633 15.50 -15.25 38.07
C VAL A 633 14.60 -14.01 38.15
N ILE A 634 14.86 -13.08 39.07
CA ILE A 634 14.12 -11.82 39.15
C ILE A 634 14.24 -11.02 37.83
N LEU A 635 15.45 -10.92 37.26
CA LEU A 635 15.68 -10.21 35.99
C LEU A 635 14.90 -10.85 34.83
N VAL A 636 14.94 -12.18 34.70
CA VAL A 636 14.19 -12.92 33.67
C VAL A 636 12.68 -12.77 33.90
N THR A 637 12.22 -12.81 35.14
CA THR A 637 10.80 -12.59 35.48
C THR A 637 10.35 -11.18 35.10
N ILE A 638 11.17 -10.14 35.34
CA ILE A 638 10.87 -8.76 34.91
C ILE A 638 10.72 -8.70 33.38
N LEU A 639 11.65 -9.29 32.64
CA LEU A 639 11.62 -9.36 31.17
C LEU A 639 10.31 -10.02 30.68
N VAL A 640 9.92 -11.15 31.29
CA VAL A 640 8.70 -11.88 30.92
C VAL A 640 7.45 -11.08 31.26
N ILE A 641 7.34 -10.54 32.48
CA ILE A 641 6.14 -9.81 32.94
C ILE A 641 5.91 -8.56 32.09
N LEU A 642 6.94 -7.75 31.87
CA LEU A 642 6.83 -6.54 31.07
C LEU A 642 6.70 -6.86 29.57
N GLY A 643 7.11 -8.05 29.14
CA GLY A 643 6.91 -8.58 27.78
C GLY A 643 5.55 -9.26 27.55
N ILE A 644 4.68 -9.41 28.57
CA ILE A 644 3.34 -10.03 28.42
C ILE A 644 2.51 -9.39 27.31
N PRO A 645 2.47 -8.05 27.13
CA PRO A 645 1.71 -7.44 26.03
C PRO A 645 2.16 -7.96 24.66
N TYR A 646 3.47 -8.15 24.48
CA TYR A 646 4.06 -8.70 23.25
C TYR A 646 3.73 -10.18 23.05
N ILE A 647 3.83 -10.99 24.10
CA ILE A 647 3.46 -12.41 24.05
C ILE A 647 1.97 -12.56 23.73
N THR A 648 1.11 -11.75 24.36
CA THR A 648 -0.34 -11.76 24.15
C THR A 648 -0.68 -11.39 22.71
N PHE A 649 -0.02 -10.35 22.19
CA PHE A 649 -0.17 -9.91 20.81
C PHE A 649 0.24 -11.01 19.81
N ILE A 650 1.41 -11.64 20.01
CA ILE A 650 1.86 -12.78 19.20
C ILE A 650 0.81 -13.89 19.21
N CYS A 651 0.32 -14.27 20.39
CA CYS A 651 -0.68 -15.31 20.52
C CYS A 651 -1.97 -14.96 19.77
N MET A 652 -2.45 -13.72 19.86
CA MET A 652 -3.63 -13.24 19.13
C MET A 652 -3.42 -13.25 17.62
N SER A 653 -2.21 -12.96 17.15
CA SER A 653 -1.88 -12.94 15.71
C SER A 653 -2.03 -14.32 15.02
N PHE A 654 -2.08 -15.42 15.78
CA PHE A 654 -2.38 -16.75 15.24
C PHE A 654 -3.87 -16.95 14.91
N PHE A 655 -4.76 -16.21 15.56
CA PHE A 655 -6.21 -16.44 15.47
C PHE A 655 -6.94 -15.32 14.71
N THR A 656 -6.42 -14.10 14.74
CA THR A 656 -7.04 -12.92 14.14
C THR A 656 -6.00 -12.04 13.48
N SER A 657 -6.35 -11.38 12.37
CA SER A 657 -5.50 -10.35 11.78
C SER A 657 -5.32 -9.21 12.80
N PRO A 658 -4.08 -8.93 13.24
CA PRO A 658 -3.85 -7.97 14.30
C PRO A 658 -4.27 -6.57 13.84
N PRO A 659 -4.84 -5.74 14.73
CA PRO A 659 -5.19 -4.37 14.38
C PRO A 659 -3.92 -3.53 14.23
N LYS A 660 -4.03 -2.41 13.51
CA LYS A 660 -2.91 -1.51 13.21
C LYS A 660 -2.22 -1.01 14.49
N TYR A 661 -0.91 -0.85 14.45
CA TYR A 661 -0.04 -0.34 15.54
C TYR A 661 0.09 -1.17 16.82
N HIS A 662 -0.68 -2.23 17.01
CA HIS A 662 -0.61 -3.02 18.24
C HIS A 662 0.75 -3.69 18.47
N LEU A 663 1.42 -4.12 17.40
CA LEU A 663 2.77 -4.67 17.52
C LEU A 663 3.77 -3.60 17.95
N ARG A 664 3.63 -2.37 17.46
CA ARG A 664 4.51 -1.25 17.81
C ARG A 664 4.41 -0.93 19.31
N ILE A 665 3.18 -0.84 19.84
CA ILE A 665 2.91 -0.69 21.28
C ILE A 665 3.54 -1.84 22.07
N ALA A 666 3.33 -3.07 21.60
CA ALA A 666 3.85 -4.25 22.24
C ALA A 666 5.40 -4.26 22.27
N CYS A 667 6.07 -3.85 21.20
CA CYS A 667 7.52 -3.71 21.15
C CYS A 667 8.04 -2.63 22.10
N SER A 668 7.35 -1.50 22.25
CA SER A 668 7.71 -0.48 23.25
C SER A 668 7.73 -1.02 24.67
N ALA A 669 6.81 -1.92 25.03
CA ALA A 669 6.83 -2.59 26.34
C ALA A 669 8.09 -3.46 26.53
N VAL A 670 8.54 -4.14 25.48
CA VAL A 670 9.79 -4.93 25.48
C VAL A 670 11.00 -4.01 25.68
N TYR A 671 11.07 -2.88 24.99
CA TYR A 671 12.20 -1.95 25.12
C TYR A 671 12.30 -1.32 26.52
N VAL A 672 11.18 -0.98 27.13
CA VAL A 672 11.13 -0.53 28.54
C VAL A 672 11.60 -1.66 29.47
N SER A 673 11.22 -2.91 29.19
CA SER A 673 11.65 -4.07 29.99
C SER A 673 13.18 -4.25 29.99
N LEU A 674 13.83 -4.04 28.84
CA LEU A 674 15.29 -4.08 28.70
C LEU A 674 15.95 -2.98 29.54
N ALA A 675 15.45 -1.74 29.46
CA ALA A 675 15.95 -0.64 30.27
C ALA A 675 15.85 -0.92 31.78
N CYS A 676 14.72 -1.48 32.25
CA CYS A 676 14.59 -1.89 33.64
C CYS A 676 15.57 -3.01 34.01
N MET A 677 15.82 -3.93 33.09
CA MET A 677 16.66 -5.09 33.29
C MET A 677 18.15 -4.72 33.39
N ILE A 678 18.69 -3.87 32.51
CA ILE A 678 20.08 -3.39 32.63
C ILE A 678 20.31 -2.57 33.91
N ILE A 679 19.34 -1.77 34.33
CA ILE A 679 19.41 -1.01 35.60
C ILE A 679 19.38 -1.96 36.79
N ALA A 680 18.54 -2.99 36.75
CA ALA A 680 18.49 -3.99 37.80
C ALA A 680 19.78 -4.81 37.84
N LEU A 681 20.35 -5.21 36.70
CA LEU A 681 21.63 -5.89 36.59
C LEU A 681 22.74 -5.09 37.28
N PHE A 682 22.75 -3.78 37.07
CA PHE A 682 23.65 -2.85 37.75
C PHE A 682 23.46 -2.85 39.28
N GLN A 683 22.24 -2.65 39.77
CA GLN A 683 21.94 -2.57 41.21
C GLN A 683 22.23 -3.89 41.93
N LEU A 684 22.07 -5.00 41.23
CA LEU A 684 22.18 -6.36 41.73
C LEU A 684 23.60 -6.92 41.62
N THR A 685 24.59 -6.14 41.19
CA THR A 685 25.98 -6.59 41.01
C THR A 685 26.95 -5.83 41.94
N PRO A 686 27.32 -6.41 43.10
CA PRO A 686 28.08 -5.68 44.13
C PRO A 686 29.45 -5.14 43.71
N PRO A 687 30.30 -5.89 42.96
CA PRO A 687 31.59 -5.35 42.54
C PRO A 687 31.43 -4.12 41.65
N LEU A 688 30.43 -4.13 40.76
CA LEU A 688 30.10 -3.00 39.90
C LEU A 688 29.70 -1.75 40.71
N LYS A 689 28.87 -1.95 41.74
CA LYS A 689 28.46 -0.89 42.68
C LYS A 689 29.67 -0.30 43.41
N ILE A 690 30.58 -1.15 43.88
CA ILE A 690 31.81 -0.72 44.58
C ILE A 690 32.71 0.09 43.65
N SER A 691 32.95 -0.37 42.41
CA SER A 691 33.77 0.31 41.42
C SER A 691 33.26 1.72 41.11
N ILE A 692 31.95 1.90 41.02
CA ILE A 692 31.34 3.21 40.77
C ILE A 692 31.41 4.11 41.99
N MET A 693 31.14 3.59 43.19
CA MET A 693 31.31 4.37 44.41
C MET A 693 32.74 4.88 44.55
N LYS A 694 33.75 4.10 44.15
CA LYS A 694 35.14 4.57 44.06
C LYS A 694 35.32 5.68 43.04
N LEU A 695 34.69 5.58 41.87
CA LEU A 695 34.81 6.56 40.78
C LEU A 695 34.11 7.90 41.13
N ILE A 696 32.95 7.83 41.81
CA ILE A 696 32.20 8.98 42.33
C ILE A 696 32.97 9.64 43.49
N ASN A 697 33.40 8.86 44.48
CA ASN A 697 34.15 9.39 45.64
C ASN A 697 35.54 9.91 45.24
N GLY A 698 36.19 9.30 44.24
CA GLY A 698 37.46 9.76 43.69
C GLY A 698 37.36 11.06 42.88
N ARG A 699 36.17 11.40 42.34
CA ARG A 699 35.89 12.72 41.75
C ARG A 699 35.54 13.76 42.81
N LEU A 700 34.78 13.40 43.84
CA LEU A 700 34.48 14.29 44.98
C LEU A 700 35.76 14.72 45.72
N ASN A 701 36.70 13.79 45.96
CA ASN A 701 38.00 14.11 46.57
C ASN A 701 38.95 14.94 45.66
N LYS A 702 38.63 15.11 44.37
CA LYS A 702 39.36 16.00 43.46
C LYS A 702 38.73 17.40 43.34
N ILE A 703 37.49 17.58 43.80
CA ILE A 703 36.74 18.85 43.71
C ILE A 703 36.87 19.67 45.01
N THR A 704 37.36 19.09 46.10
CA THR A 704 37.71 19.83 47.33
C THR A 704 39.23 19.86 47.57
N PRO A 705 39.95 20.89 47.11
CA PRO A 705 41.19 21.29 47.74
C PRO A 705 40.86 22.13 48.99
N THR A 706 41.37 21.70 50.14
CA THR A 706 41.76 22.54 51.30
C THR A 706 41.04 23.89 51.48
N VAL A 707 40.11 23.94 52.42
CA VAL A 707 39.97 25.11 53.31
C VAL A 707 40.34 24.65 54.71
N ALA A 708 41.52 25.07 55.15
CA ALA A 708 41.92 24.99 56.54
C ALA A 708 41.03 25.94 57.34
N PHE A 709 40.34 25.41 58.35
CA PHE A 709 39.96 26.19 59.52
C PHE A 709 40.32 25.39 60.76
N THR A 710 41.35 25.90 61.43
CA THR A 710 41.74 25.57 62.80
C THR A 710 40.60 25.98 63.75
N ILE A 711 40.30 25.13 64.74
CA ILE A 711 40.02 25.41 66.16
C ILE A 711 39.11 24.30 66.74
N GLY A 712 39.58 23.67 67.83
CA GLY A 712 38.70 23.14 68.89
C GLY A 712 38.65 21.62 69.09
N LYS A 713 39.52 21.11 69.97
CA LYS A 713 39.26 19.94 70.84
C LYS A 713 37.89 20.16 71.56
N THR A 714 37.05 19.19 71.90
CA THR A 714 37.22 18.08 72.87
C THR A 714 35.95 17.22 72.92
N ASN A 715 36.13 15.91 73.05
CA ASN A 715 35.39 14.90 73.83
C ASN A 715 33.88 15.08 74.14
N ALA A 716 33.07 14.09 73.76
CA ALA A 716 32.61 13.01 74.63
C ALA A 716 31.91 11.92 73.80
#